data_AF-A0A0M9VT52-F1
#
_entry.id   AF-A0A0M9VT52-F1
#
_cell.length_a   1.000
_cell.length_b   1.000
_cell.length_c   1.000
_cell.angle_alpha   90.00
_cell.angle_beta   90.00
_cell.angle_gamma   90.00
#
_symmetry.space_group_name_H-M   'P 1'
#
loop_
_entity.id
_entity.type
_entity.pdbx_description
1 polymer ?
#
loop_
_entity_poly.entity_id
_entity_poly.type
_entity_poly.pdbx_seq_one_letter_code
_entity_poly.pdbx_strand_id
1 'polypeptide(L)'
;MINFLGAAALLLGVVAPASARSLRSREINSDQASTYWYAKMDHVGAARGIAPEMGSTYQVFRSVSPGDGAGIQAAINDDNGAKRHGQWLSSQPRAVYIPPGEYVIEQTIFMNTDTILYGDPTNPPIIKAAANFTGNLVLVQGQDPATGISGELSFAVGLKNLILDSTAINATAAFTCLGWGVAQATQIQNVKIVMPESANGKGHTGIKMTRGSSIAVADVRVENGQNGIWFSGHQQASFHDVYFFQNTIGFLMSGGDTVTIFNPTFDTCGHGVSNTGGNPWIALIDATSINSGVTFQTNQFASFMIENLSKDTIDSPVAIFRGETVIGPVTHVSTFTYGNTVGGSPIYGPVTTNNTRPKALAPGGRYPSVPVPTFANSTVSDFINIKDPKQNGGRQVLGDNTVDESGVLNEIFQDAAAQGKKIYMPYGLYRVDSTVFLPPGSILVGEMWATITASGSFFNDSSNPQPVVSVGRPGDVGVGQIQDIRVTVSQPLKGAILVQFNMAGNKPGDVGLFNSLVTIGGTRGATELTETCTDASNECQAAFLGVHLAKTSSAVLKNNWIWVADHITEDFSGGSSIAGKGGVLVESTVATWIYGLGSEHWWIYQFNLHNAVNVVVSMLQSETNYEQGTNAKQIVPAPWTVDATNWGDPTFSWCGKDDKFCRMGPSNYINGGANIYTYASASWAFFSGPGFQGCATFKCQQTMHWIAKTPSNLQAFGICSKDAQNILRLANNATIPTSPDFTGSWPGGGGDIGRYTP
;
A
#
# COMPACT_ATOMS: atom_id res chain seq x y z
N MET A 1 19.88 3.03 55.94
CA MET A 1 21.05 3.61 56.62
C MET A 1 21.94 4.14 55.50
N ILE A 2 22.17 5.43 55.26
CA ILE A 2 22.31 6.60 56.14
C ILE A 2 21.70 7.82 55.44
N ASN A 3 20.92 8.61 56.18
CA ASN A 3 20.49 9.96 55.84
C ASN A 3 21.58 10.96 56.27
N PHE A 4 21.74 12.07 55.54
CA PHE A 4 21.89 13.38 56.20
C PHE A 4 21.39 14.52 55.31
N LEU A 5 20.71 15.47 55.99
CA LEU A 5 20.03 16.66 55.49
C LEU A 5 21.00 17.75 55.01
N GLY A 6 20.51 18.61 54.12
CA GLY A 6 21.09 19.92 53.81
C GLY A 6 20.02 20.92 53.37
N ALA A 7 19.90 22.01 54.13
CA ALA A 7 18.80 22.98 54.18
C ALA A 7 18.52 23.79 52.90
N ALA A 8 17.26 24.25 52.85
CA ALA A 8 16.68 25.16 51.86
C ALA A 8 17.16 26.62 52.01
N ALA A 9 17.16 27.35 50.89
CA ALA A 9 17.08 28.81 50.85
C ALA A 9 15.99 29.23 49.84
N LEU A 10 14.94 29.89 50.36
CA LEU A 10 13.85 30.52 49.62
C LEU A 10 14.37 31.72 48.82
N LEU A 11 14.04 31.79 47.53
CA LEU A 11 13.90 33.06 46.80
C LEU A 11 12.51 33.10 46.17
N LEU A 12 11.67 33.96 46.75
CA LEU A 12 10.33 34.31 46.26
C LEU A 12 10.47 35.20 45.02
N GLY A 13 10.31 34.62 43.84
CA GLY A 13 10.03 35.33 42.60
C GLY A 13 8.56 35.13 42.24
N VAL A 14 7.77 36.20 42.29
CA VAL A 14 6.37 36.21 41.87
C VAL A 14 6.30 36.00 40.36
N VAL A 15 5.98 34.79 39.92
CA VAL A 15 5.62 34.51 38.53
C VAL A 15 4.09 34.52 38.45
N ALA A 16 3.56 35.48 37.69
CA ALA A 16 2.14 35.57 37.38
C ALA A 16 1.67 34.26 36.72
N PRO A 17 0.45 33.76 37.02
CA PRO A 17 -0.08 32.60 36.32
C PRO A 17 -0.29 33.00 34.86
N ALA A 18 0.45 32.37 33.96
CA ALA A 18 0.12 32.38 32.55
C ALA A 18 -1.30 31.81 32.40
N SER A 19 -2.22 32.69 32.06
CA SER A 19 -3.61 32.36 31.72
C SER A 19 -3.62 31.20 30.72
N ALA A 20 -4.36 30.14 31.06
CA ALA A 20 -4.77 29.11 30.14
C ALA A 20 -5.57 29.75 29.00
N ARG A 21 -4.89 30.19 27.94
CA ARG A 21 -5.53 30.55 26.67
C ARG A 21 -6.07 29.26 26.06
N SER A 22 -7.36 29.07 26.33
CA SER A 22 -8.27 28.09 25.74
C SER A 22 -7.88 27.67 24.30
N LEU A 23 -7.65 26.38 24.11
CA LEU A 23 -7.45 25.72 22.80
C LEU A 23 -8.62 25.94 21.82
N ARG A 24 -9.81 26.33 22.29
CA ARG A 24 -10.98 26.65 21.44
C ARG A 24 -10.77 27.81 20.48
N SER A 25 -9.81 28.71 20.69
CA SER A 25 -9.58 29.83 19.76
C SER A 25 -8.68 29.47 18.56
N ARG A 26 -8.06 28.27 18.54
CA ARG A 26 -7.12 27.86 17.47
C ARG A 26 -7.80 27.14 16.30
N GLU A 27 -8.86 26.37 16.53
CA GLU A 27 -9.60 25.65 15.46
C GLU A 27 -10.46 26.59 14.59
N ILE A 28 -10.87 27.75 15.11
CA ILE A 28 -11.73 28.71 14.37
C ILE A 28 -10.99 29.35 13.16
N ASN A 29 -9.65 29.43 13.19
CA ASN A 29 -8.88 30.09 12.13
C ASN A 29 -8.56 29.18 10.93
N SER A 30 -8.43 27.87 11.12
CA SER A 30 -8.21 26.93 10.00
C SER A 30 -9.46 26.77 9.14
N ASP A 31 -10.62 26.79 9.79
CA ASP A 31 -11.92 26.72 9.15
C ASP A 31 -12.12 27.92 8.20
N GLN A 32 -11.67 29.13 8.55
CA GLN A 32 -11.76 30.30 7.66
C GLN A 32 -10.82 30.26 6.44
N ALA A 33 -9.72 29.48 6.51
CA ALA A 33 -8.66 29.50 5.50
C ALA A 33 -8.92 28.56 4.31
N SER A 34 -9.93 27.68 4.39
CA SER A 34 -10.22 26.69 3.35
C SER A 34 -11.72 26.49 3.15
N THR A 35 -12.13 26.25 1.91
CA THR A 35 -13.52 25.84 1.55
C THR A 35 -13.64 24.34 1.28
N TYR A 36 -12.53 23.59 1.40
CA TYR A 36 -12.50 22.16 1.14
C TYR A 36 -13.39 21.40 2.13
N TRP A 37 -14.16 20.42 1.64
CA TRP A 37 -15.16 19.70 2.45
C TRP A 37 -14.59 19.10 3.72
N TYR A 38 -13.36 18.56 3.67
CA TYR A 38 -12.77 17.88 4.82
C TYR A 38 -12.46 18.86 5.95
N ALA A 39 -11.98 20.06 5.63
CA ALA A 39 -11.74 21.11 6.62
C ALA A 39 -13.03 21.55 7.31
N LYS A 40 -14.12 21.56 6.54
CA LYS A 40 -15.46 22.05 6.92
C LYS A 40 -16.34 20.99 7.60
N MET A 41 -15.93 19.74 7.56
CA MET A 41 -16.65 18.64 8.18
C MET A 41 -16.58 18.77 9.72
N ASP A 42 -17.62 18.30 10.42
CA ASP A 42 -17.63 18.37 11.89
C ASP A 42 -16.64 17.37 12.50
N HIS A 43 -15.51 17.89 12.98
CA HIS A 43 -14.43 17.15 13.63
C HIS A 43 -14.38 17.30 15.15
N VAL A 44 -15.31 18.07 15.73
CA VAL A 44 -15.28 18.46 17.16
C VAL A 44 -16.55 18.07 17.90
N GLY A 45 -17.69 18.15 17.22
CA GLY A 45 -19.00 17.82 17.75
C GLY A 45 -19.20 16.32 17.98
N ALA A 46 -20.45 15.93 18.19
CA ALA A 46 -20.80 14.53 18.44
C ALA A 46 -20.56 13.62 17.23
N ALA A 47 -20.56 14.18 16.02
CA ALA A 47 -20.40 13.44 14.77
C ALA A 47 -18.92 13.21 14.35
N ARG A 48 -17.96 13.60 15.20
CA ARG A 48 -16.52 13.42 14.94
C ARG A 48 -16.06 11.97 15.04
N GLY A 49 -14.86 11.71 14.53
CA GLY A 49 -14.15 10.45 14.73
C GLY A 49 -13.76 10.22 16.19
N ILE A 50 -13.80 8.97 16.63
CA ILE A 50 -13.40 8.52 17.97
C ILE A 50 -12.43 7.35 17.84
N ALA A 51 -11.43 7.26 18.71
CA ALA A 51 -10.55 6.09 18.80
C ALA A 51 -10.94 5.29 20.06
N PRO A 52 -11.80 4.26 19.96
CA PRO A 52 -12.36 3.57 21.12
C PRO A 52 -11.28 3.04 22.06
N GLU A 53 -10.17 2.55 21.50
CA GLU A 53 -9.06 1.95 22.26
C GLU A 53 -8.21 2.95 23.03
N MET A 54 -8.33 4.25 22.72
CA MET A 54 -7.63 5.33 23.42
C MET A 54 -8.55 6.12 24.37
N GLY A 55 -9.85 5.80 24.38
CA GLY A 55 -10.87 6.53 25.13
C GLY A 55 -11.34 7.81 24.45
N SER A 56 -12.36 8.43 25.04
CA SER A 56 -13.14 9.53 24.42
C SER A 56 -12.43 10.89 24.34
N THR A 57 -11.30 11.05 25.04
CA THR A 57 -10.51 12.28 25.04
C THR A 57 -9.54 12.33 23.87
N TYR A 58 -9.08 11.18 23.37
CA TYR A 58 -8.24 11.11 22.18
C TYR A 58 -8.97 11.75 21.01
N GLN A 59 -8.26 12.62 20.30
CA GLN A 59 -8.81 13.30 19.14
C GLN A 59 -8.17 12.65 17.92
N VAL A 60 -8.92 12.41 16.87
CA VAL A 60 -8.38 11.87 15.61
C VAL A 60 -7.88 13.02 14.73
N PHE A 61 -8.72 14.04 14.58
CA PHE A 61 -8.41 15.23 13.81
C PHE A 61 -7.62 16.28 14.62
N ARG A 62 -6.60 16.84 13.98
CA ARG A 62 -5.88 18.05 14.41
C ARG A 62 -5.72 18.98 13.24
N SER A 63 -5.92 20.27 13.47
CA SER A 63 -5.59 21.28 12.48
C SER A 63 -4.43 22.14 12.94
N VAL A 64 -3.59 22.54 11.98
CA VAL A 64 -2.51 23.51 12.20
C VAL A 64 -3.02 24.92 11.91
N SER A 65 -2.48 25.93 12.59
CA SER A 65 -2.78 27.34 12.25
C SER A 65 -2.13 27.71 10.91
N PRO A 66 -2.77 28.51 10.05
CA PRO A 66 -2.17 28.95 8.78
C PRO A 66 -0.76 29.55 8.97
N GLY A 67 0.23 28.99 8.28
CA GLY A 67 1.63 29.42 8.34
C GLY A 67 2.43 29.01 9.58
N ASP A 68 1.83 28.31 10.55
CA ASP A 68 2.53 27.82 11.75
C ASP A 68 3.29 26.51 11.46
N GLY A 69 4.51 26.63 10.93
CA GLY A 69 5.35 25.48 10.59
C GLY A 69 5.68 24.58 11.79
N ALA A 70 5.98 25.17 12.96
CA ALA A 70 6.25 24.42 14.19
C ALA A 70 5.01 23.67 14.70
N GLY A 71 3.81 24.21 14.42
CA GLY A 71 2.54 23.59 14.74
C GLY A 71 2.31 22.23 14.06
N ILE A 72 2.97 21.93 12.93
CA ILE A 72 2.84 20.63 12.24
C ILE A 72 3.36 19.50 13.12
N GLN A 73 4.60 19.58 13.61
CA GLN A 73 5.17 18.53 14.48
C GLN A 73 4.39 18.42 15.79
N ALA A 74 3.95 19.55 16.35
CA ALA A 74 3.12 19.55 17.55
C ALA A 74 1.79 18.80 17.33
N ALA A 75 1.14 19.01 16.17
CA ALA A 75 -0.11 18.33 15.82
C ALA A 75 0.09 16.82 15.55
N ILE A 76 1.21 16.43 14.95
CA ILE A 76 1.57 15.00 14.79
C ILE A 76 1.68 14.32 16.16
N ASN A 77 2.37 14.97 17.10
CA ASN A 77 2.69 14.37 18.41
C ASN A 77 1.57 14.49 19.44
N ASP A 78 0.53 15.29 19.18
CA ASP A 78 -0.45 15.62 20.21
C ASP A 78 -1.29 14.41 20.63
N ASP A 79 -1.38 14.25 21.96
CA ASP A 79 -2.21 13.27 22.65
C ASP A 79 -2.67 13.82 24.00
N ASN A 80 -3.09 15.10 24.03
CA ASN A 80 -3.57 15.79 25.23
C ASN A 80 -2.61 15.67 26.46
N GLY A 81 -1.30 15.70 26.22
CA GLY A 81 -0.26 15.59 27.26
C GLY A 81 0.29 14.18 27.48
N ALA A 82 -0.27 13.15 26.85
CA ALA A 82 0.37 11.84 26.70
C ALA A 82 1.33 11.82 25.49
N LYS A 83 1.97 10.68 25.25
CA LYS A 83 2.90 10.47 24.13
C LYS A 83 2.30 9.45 23.17
N ARG A 84 2.15 9.82 21.89
CA ARG A 84 1.81 8.88 20.83
C ARG A 84 2.92 7.85 20.60
N HIS A 85 2.53 6.63 20.26
CA HIS A 85 3.44 5.57 19.88
C HIS A 85 3.98 5.82 18.46
N GLY A 86 5.23 5.40 18.24
CA GLY A 86 5.93 5.57 16.96
C GLY A 86 5.87 4.33 16.06
N GLN A 87 5.16 3.27 16.46
CA GLN A 87 5.15 1.96 15.78
C GLN A 87 3.77 1.29 15.73
N TRP A 88 2.75 1.88 16.36
CA TRP A 88 1.40 1.29 16.38
C TRP A 88 0.71 1.45 15.03
N LEU A 89 0.01 0.39 14.60
CA LEU A 89 -0.59 0.33 13.27
C LEU A 89 -1.91 1.10 13.15
N SER A 90 -2.82 1.00 14.13
CA SER A 90 -4.23 1.37 13.90
C SER A 90 -4.96 2.03 15.07
N SER A 91 -4.52 1.84 16.31
CA SER A 91 -5.27 2.29 17.49
C SER A 91 -5.03 3.75 17.90
N GLN A 92 -4.11 4.47 17.25
CA GLN A 92 -3.80 5.88 17.55
C GLN A 92 -3.86 6.75 16.29
N PRO A 93 -5.01 6.82 15.61
CA PRO A 93 -5.12 7.47 14.31
C PRO A 93 -5.02 8.99 14.42
N ARG A 94 -4.16 9.61 13.62
CA ARG A 94 -3.98 11.07 13.60
C ARG A 94 -4.11 11.62 12.19
N ALA A 95 -5.21 12.31 11.92
CA ALA A 95 -5.32 13.18 10.76
C ALA A 95 -4.83 14.58 11.13
N VAL A 96 -3.73 15.05 10.52
CA VAL A 96 -3.26 16.42 10.67
C VAL A 96 -3.64 17.22 9.44
N TYR A 97 -4.65 18.06 9.57
CA TYR A 97 -5.05 19.01 8.55
C TYR A 97 -4.14 20.25 8.55
N ILE A 98 -3.63 20.58 7.37
CA ILE A 98 -2.75 21.73 7.11
C ILE A 98 -3.50 22.64 6.12
N PRO A 99 -4.10 23.74 6.59
CA PRO A 99 -4.79 24.70 5.73
C PRO A 99 -3.87 25.32 4.67
N PRO A 100 -4.41 25.94 3.62
CA PRO A 100 -3.61 26.68 2.65
C PRO A 100 -2.69 27.72 3.31
N GLY A 101 -1.43 27.75 2.88
CA GLY A 101 -0.40 28.65 3.39
C GLY A 101 1.01 28.16 3.12
N GLU A 102 2.00 29.00 3.40
CA GLU A 102 3.42 28.63 3.41
C GLU A 102 3.88 28.41 4.86
N TYR A 103 4.46 27.24 5.14
CA TYR A 103 4.86 26.76 6.44
C TYR A 103 6.38 26.59 6.44
N VAL A 104 7.10 27.56 7.01
CA VAL A 104 8.56 27.53 7.06
C VAL A 104 9.03 26.60 8.18
N ILE A 105 9.87 25.64 7.83
CA ILE A 105 10.33 24.55 8.68
C ILE A 105 11.83 24.68 8.92
N GLU A 106 12.24 24.72 10.18
CA GLU A 106 13.66 24.84 10.57
C GLU A 106 14.29 23.50 11.00
N GLN A 107 13.45 22.50 11.31
CA GLN A 107 13.83 21.16 11.80
C GLN A 107 13.12 20.07 11.02
N THR A 108 13.70 18.86 10.94
CA THR A 108 13.04 17.72 10.30
C THR A 108 11.70 17.42 10.98
N ILE A 109 10.63 17.34 10.18
CA ILE A 109 9.34 16.82 10.63
C ILE A 109 9.44 15.30 10.64
N PHE A 110 9.20 14.68 11.79
CA PHE A 110 9.11 13.24 11.95
C PHE A 110 7.65 12.82 12.06
N MET A 111 7.25 11.87 11.23
CA MET A 111 5.94 11.24 11.32
C MET A 111 5.92 10.21 12.46
N ASN A 112 4.77 10.06 13.11
CA ASN A 112 4.43 8.84 13.84
C ASN A 112 3.73 7.87 12.88
N THR A 113 3.70 6.58 13.21
CA THR A 113 2.78 5.64 12.54
C THR A 113 1.32 6.04 12.79
N ASP A 114 0.41 5.48 11.99
CA ASP A 114 -1.03 5.78 12.04
C ASP A 114 -1.32 7.29 11.93
N THR A 115 -0.63 7.95 11.00
CA THR A 115 -0.67 9.42 10.83
C THR A 115 -0.74 9.78 9.36
N ILE A 116 -1.66 10.67 9.00
CA ILE A 116 -1.72 11.27 7.67
C ILE A 116 -1.69 12.79 7.78
N LEU A 117 -0.80 13.41 7.00
CA LEU A 117 -0.84 14.85 6.74
C LEU A 117 -1.79 15.12 5.57
N TYR A 118 -2.80 15.95 5.82
CA TYR A 118 -3.84 16.32 4.87
C TYR A 118 -3.77 17.81 4.53
N GLY A 119 -3.52 18.14 3.27
CA GLY A 119 -3.69 19.49 2.73
C GLY A 119 -5.01 19.70 1.99
N ASP A 120 -5.31 20.96 1.68
CA ASP A 120 -6.38 21.35 0.77
C ASP A 120 -5.96 21.08 -0.69
N PRO A 121 -6.62 20.20 -1.45
CA PRO A 121 -6.26 19.91 -2.84
C PRO A 121 -6.50 21.08 -3.80
N THR A 122 -7.34 22.07 -3.46
CA THR A 122 -7.62 23.23 -4.31
C THR A 122 -6.56 24.33 -4.18
N ASN A 123 -5.88 24.37 -3.03
CA ASN A 123 -4.74 25.24 -2.77
C ASN A 123 -3.77 24.54 -1.80
N PRO A 124 -2.96 23.58 -2.31
CA PRO A 124 -2.08 22.77 -1.47
C PRO A 124 -1.13 23.62 -0.62
N PRO A 125 -1.03 23.38 0.70
CA PRO A 125 -0.08 24.06 1.55
C PRO A 125 1.37 23.73 1.15
N ILE A 126 2.24 24.71 1.32
CA ILE A 126 3.67 24.61 1.05
C ILE A 126 4.39 24.37 2.37
N ILE A 127 4.98 23.20 2.54
CA ILE A 127 5.93 22.89 3.61
C ILE A 127 7.31 23.22 3.06
N LYS A 128 7.94 24.29 3.58
CA LYS A 128 9.16 24.87 3.02
C LYS A 128 10.33 24.76 3.98
N ALA A 129 11.44 24.19 3.54
CA ALA A 129 12.67 24.21 4.32
C ALA A 129 13.20 25.65 4.46
N ALA A 130 13.53 26.09 5.68
CA ALA A 130 14.15 27.39 5.92
C ALA A 130 15.58 27.43 5.37
N ALA A 131 16.06 28.60 4.93
CA ALA A 131 17.43 28.73 4.41
C ALA A 131 18.52 28.36 5.44
N ASN A 132 18.21 28.51 6.74
CA ASN A 132 19.05 28.15 7.88
C ASN A 132 18.60 26.82 8.54
N PHE A 133 18.02 25.89 7.78
CA PHE A 133 17.58 24.58 8.28
C PHE A 133 18.69 23.87 9.08
N THR A 134 18.37 23.41 10.29
CA THR A 134 19.34 22.76 11.21
C THR A 134 18.95 21.33 11.59
N GLY A 135 17.89 20.78 11.00
CA GLY A 135 17.50 19.38 11.17
C GLY A 135 18.43 18.39 10.43
N ASN A 136 17.97 17.15 10.26
CA ASN A 136 18.76 16.02 9.73
C ASN A 136 18.97 16.04 8.21
N LEU A 137 18.96 17.23 7.57
CA LEU A 137 19.00 17.41 6.12
C LEU A 137 17.87 16.67 5.36
N VAL A 138 16.78 16.39 6.07
CA VAL A 138 15.52 15.85 5.54
C VAL A 138 14.40 16.79 5.97
N LEU A 139 13.57 17.27 5.06
CA LEU A 139 12.45 18.16 5.41
C LEU A 139 11.33 17.40 6.14
N VAL A 140 10.80 16.33 5.52
CA VAL A 140 9.83 15.42 6.14
C VAL A 140 10.39 13.99 6.14
N GLN A 141 10.46 13.36 7.31
CA GLN A 141 10.83 11.97 7.51
C GLN A 141 9.57 11.16 7.81
N GLY A 142 9.22 10.24 6.92
CA GLY A 142 8.07 9.35 7.07
C GLY A 142 8.21 8.32 8.21
N GLN A 143 9.44 8.07 8.67
CA GLN A 143 9.70 7.20 9.82
C GLN A 143 9.70 7.99 11.14
N ASP A 144 9.14 7.39 12.18
CA ASP A 144 9.37 7.82 13.56
C ASP A 144 10.80 7.44 13.99
N PRO A 145 11.53 8.29 14.74
CA PRO A 145 12.84 7.94 15.27
C PRO A 145 12.89 6.61 16.07
N ALA A 146 11.77 6.20 16.68
CA ALA A 146 11.63 4.95 17.41
C ALA A 146 11.78 3.70 16.52
N THR A 147 11.54 3.79 15.21
CA THR A 147 11.74 2.65 14.29
C THR A 147 13.21 2.37 14.02
N GLY A 148 14.11 3.32 14.35
CA GLY A 148 15.53 3.21 14.02
C GLY A 148 15.74 2.97 12.53
N ILE A 149 16.51 1.94 12.18
CA ILE A 149 16.74 1.53 10.78
C ILE A 149 15.66 0.60 10.21
N SER A 150 14.71 0.16 11.04
CA SER A 150 13.69 -0.84 10.67
C SER A 150 12.46 -0.16 10.11
N GLY A 151 12.58 0.31 8.86
CA GLY A 151 11.47 0.91 8.13
C GLY A 151 10.26 -0.01 7.96
N GLU A 152 10.48 -1.33 8.05
CA GLU A 152 9.44 -2.37 8.05
C GLU A 152 8.48 -2.27 9.25
N LEU A 153 8.80 -1.48 10.29
CA LEU A 153 7.92 -1.23 11.44
C LEU A 153 7.15 0.10 11.33
N SER A 154 7.33 0.85 10.23
CA SER A 154 6.72 2.17 10.03
C SER A 154 5.49 2.05 9.13
N PHE A 155 4.40 1.50 9.67
CA PHE A 155 3.13 1.33 8.96
C PHE A 155 2.25 2.59 9.02
N ALA A 156 1.23 2.64 8.16
CA ALA A 156 0.11 3.58 8.29
C ALA A 156 0.51 5.08 8.28
N VAL A 157 1.46 5.46 7.41
CA VAL A 157 1.92 6.86 7.23
C VAL A 157 1.45 7.40 5.89
N GLY A 158 0.89 8.62 5.86
CA GLY A 158 0.42 9.22 4.62
C GLY A 158 0.65 10.71 4.45
N LEU A 159 0.83 11.15 3.19
CA LEU A 159 0.87 12.55 2.76
C LEU A 159 -0.14 12.76 1.63
N LYS A 160 -1.06 13.72 1.80
CA LYS A 160 -2.11 14.03 0.83
C LYS A 160 -2.16 15.53 0.54
N ASN A 161 -2.13 15.90 -0.74
CA ASN A 161 -2.36 17.26 -1.22
C ASN A 161 -1.36 18.29 -0.65
N LEU A 162 -0.05 18.03 -0.76
CA LEU A 162 0.99 18.87 -0.17
C LEU A 162 2.02 19.30 -1.21
N ILE A 163 2.66 20.45 -0.97
CA ILE A 163 3.87 20.87 -1.67
C ILE A 163 5.04 20.80 -0.68
N LEU A 164 6.09 20.06 -1.03
CA LEU A 164 7.37 20.06 -0.30
C LEU A 164 8.37 20.92 -1.08
N ASP A 165 8.88 21.98 -0.45
CA ASP A 165 9.75 22.96 -1.09
C ASP A 165 11.10 23.05 -0.37
N SER A 166 12.19 22.77 -1.10
CA SER A 166 13.56 22.91 -0.60
C SER A 166 14.37 23.99 -1.31
N THR A 167 13.74 24.87 -2.10
CA THR A 167 14.41 25.88 -2.94
C THR A 167 15.23 26.90 -2.16
N ALA A 168 14.97 27.08 -0.86
CA ALA A 168 15.76 27.97 0.00
C ALA A 168 17.08 27.35 0.49
N ILE A 169 17.27 26.03 0.33
CA ILE A 169 18.52 25.34 0.67
C ILE A 169 19.49 25.45 -0.52
N ASN A 170 20.80 25.51 -0.22
CA ASN A 170 21.83 25.58 -1.25
C ASN A 170 21.69 24.44 -2.27
N ALA A 171 21.61 24.80 -3.55
CA ALA A 171 21.35 23.91 -4.68
C ALA A 171 22.24 22.66 -4.78
N THR A 172 23.48 22.73 -4.28
CA THR A 172 24.46 21.64 -4.33
C THR A 172 24.59 20.86 -3.03
N ALA A 173 23.78 21.20 -2.02
CA ALA A 173 23.75 20.48 -0.75
C ALA A 173 23.15 19.07 -0.92
N ALA A 174 23.58 18.15 -0.04
CA ALA A 174 22.89 16.87 0.11
C ALA A 174 21.67 17.08 1.01
N PHE A 175 20.51 17.33 0.41
CA PHE A 175 19.25 17.54 1.10
C PHE A 175 18.15 16.66 0.52
N THR A 176 17.24 16.15 1.37
CA THR A 176 16.11 15.31 0.95
C THR A 176 14.79 15.98 1.31
N CYS A 177 13.85 16.08 0.37
CA CYS A 177 12.53 16.64 0.69
C CYS A 177 11.68 15.65 1.50
N LEU A 178 11.65 14.38 1.08
CA LEU A 178 10.92 13.30 1.74
C LEU A 178 11.80 12.08 1.96
N GLY A 179 12.08 11.74 3.22
CA GLY A 179 12.63 10.45 3.59
C GLY A 179 11.51 9.42 3.74
N TRP A 180 11.51 8.38 2.91
CA TRP A 180 10.40 7.42 2.79
C TRP A 180 10.86 5.97 3.03
N GLY A 181 11.45 5.75 4.20
CA GLY A 181 11.78 4.41 4.68
C GLY A 181 10.61 3.73 5.39
N VAL A 182 9.43 3.69 4.79
CA VAL A 182 8.22 3.21 5.47
C VAL A 182 7.79 1.81 4.99
N ALA A 183 6.82 1.21 5.66
CA ALA A 183 6.30 -0.12 5.36
C ALA A 183 4.98 -0.06 4.57
N GLN A 184 4.17 -1.10 4.64
CA GLN A 184 2.84 -1.20 4.08
C GLN A 184 1.83 -0.27 4.80
N ALA A 185 0.60 -0.17 4.28
CA ALA A 185 -0.41 0.82 4.68
C ALA A 185 0.03 2.29 4.54
N THR A 186 1.02 2.58 3.69
CA THR A 186 1.51 3.94 3.50
C THR A 186 0.98 4.52 2.19
N GLN A 187 0.79 5.84 2.15
CA GLN A 187 0.18 6.47 0.98
C GLN A 187 0.74 7.85 0.68
N ILE A 188 1.01 8.11 -0.60
CA ILE A 188 1.27 9.44 -1.13
C ILE A 188 0.21 9.70 -2.20
N GLN A 189 -0.46 10.85 -2.12
CA GLN A 189 -1.51 11.24 -3.06
C GLN A 189 -1.44 12.73 -3.33
N ASN A 190 -1.32 13.12 -4.61
CA ASN A 190 -1.30 14.51 -5.04
C ASN A 190 -0.24 15.34 -4.30
N VAL A 191 1.03 14.91 -4.38
CA VAL A 191 2.16 15.62 -3.76
C VAL A 191 3.06 16.22 -4.82
N LYS A 192 3.39 17.50 -4.66
CA LYS A 192 4.40 18.19 -5.47
C LYS A 192 5.67 18.38 -4.65
N ILE A 193 6.82 18.13 -5.26
CA ILE A 193 8.12 18.39 -4.66
C ILE A 193 8.90 19.34 -5.56
N VAL A 194 9.37 20.45 -4.99
CA VAL A 194 10.11 21.49 -5.71
C VAL A 194 11.50 21.64 -5.09
N MET A 195 12.52 21.44 -5.93
CA MET A 195 13.92 21.56 -5.55
C MET A 195 14.59 22.68 -6.35
N PRO A 196 15.74 23.21 -5.91
CA PRO A 196 16.63 23.96 -6.77
C PRO A 196 17.27 23.06 -7.84
N GLU A 197 17.72 23.66 -8.94
CA GLU A 197 18.48 22.95 -9.99
C GLU A 197 19.80 22.42 -9.45
N SER A 198 20.12 21.15 -9.68
CA SER A 198 21.41 20.57 -9.32
C SER A 198 22.54 21.10 -10.21
N ALA A 199 23.78 21.11 -9.70
CA ALA A 199 24.95 21.48 -10.47
C ALA A 199 26.13 20.54 -10.19
N ASN A 200 26.94 20.25 -11.22
CA ASN A 200 28.17 19.44 -11.11
C ASN A 200 27.95 18.05 -10.46
N GLY A 201 26.82 17.39 -10.77
CA GLY A 201 26.48 16.08 -10.22
C GLY A 201 26.13 16.07 -8.73
N LYS A 202 25.81 17.25 -8.15
CA LYS A 202 25.41 17.42 -6.76
C LYS A 202 24.10 18.17 -6.68
N GLY A 203 23.25 17.78 -5.73
CA GLY A 203 22.03 18.49 -5.40
C GLY A 203 21.04 17.65 -4.60
N HIS A 204 19.81 18.14 -4.53
CA HIS A 204 18.79 17.57 -3.66
C HIS A 204 18.19 16.28 -4.23
N THR A 205 17.57 15.51 -3.33
CA THR A 205 16.74 14.36 -3.66
C THR A 205 15.29 14.65 -3.28
N GLY A 206 14.34 14.37 -4.18
CA GLY A 206 12.92 14.58 -3.91
C GLY A 206 12.43 13.59 -2.86
N ILE A 207 12.35 12.31 -3.23
CA ILE A 207 12.02 11.21 -2.31
C ILE A 207 13.21 10.27 -2.17
N LYS A 208 13.69 10.04 -0.95
CA LYS A 208 14.72 9.03 -0.68
C LYS A 208 14.10 7.83 0.05
N MET A 209 14.07 6.68 -0.62
CA MET A 209 13.57 5.43 -0.06
C MET A 209 14.75 4.60 0.47
N THR A 210 14.89 4.56 1.78
CA THR A 210 15.86 3.71 2.50
C THR A 210 15.22 2.35 2.82
N ARG A 211 15.79 1.57 3.74
CA ARG A 211 15.17 0.33 4.24
C ARG A 211 13.71 0.55 4.63
N GLY A 212 12.84 -0.33 4.12
CA GLY A 212 11.38 -0.31 4.25
C GLY A 212 10.72 -1.28 3.27
N SER A 213 9.38 -1.36 3.30
CA SER A 213 8.58 -2.36 2.57
C SER A 213 7.23 -1.79 2.09
N SER A 214 7.26 -0.64 1.41
CA SER A 214 6.07 0.01 0.87
C SER A 214 5.46 -0.79 -0.29
N ILE A 215 4.16 -0.60 -0.53
CA ILE A 215 3.46 -1.21 -1.67
C ILE A 215 3.43 -0.26 -2.87
N ALA A 216 3.00 0.99 -2.65
CA ALA A 216 2.86 1.96 -3.73
C ALA A 216 3.28 3.38 -3.34
N VAL A 217 3.81 4.11 -4.33
CA VAL A 217 3.99 5.57 -4.34
C VAL A 217 3.30 6.09 -5.59
N ALA A 218 2.32 6.97 -5.45
CA ALA A 218 1.49 7.39 -6.58
C ALA A 218 1.20 8.91 -6.60
N ASP A 219 0.82 9.42 -7.78
CA ASP A 219 0.35 10.79 -8.00
C ASP A 219 1.33 11.85 -7.43
N VAL A 220 2.60 11.75 -7.85
CA VAL A 220 3.68 12.65 -7.41
C VAL A 220 4.26 13.43 -8.59
N ARG A 221 4.47 14.73 -8.40
CA ARG A 221 5.27 15.57 -9.31
C ARG A 221 6.55 16.01 -8.62
N VAL A 222 7.70 15.73 -9.21
CA VAL A 222 9.03 16.08 -8.66
C VAL A 222 9.79 16.96 -9.65
N GLU A 223 10.17 18.16 -9.23
CA GLU A 223 10.81 19.17 -10.08
C GLU A 223 12.26 19.44 -9.65
N ASN A 224 13.17 19.53 -10.62
CA ASN A 224 14.59 19.87 -10.50
C ASN A 224 15.39 18.88 -9.62
N GLY A 225 16.48 19.31 -8.98
CA GLY A 225 17.30 18.48 -8.11
C GLY A 225 18.14 17.42 -8.84
N GLN A 226 19.01 16.77 -8.07
CA GLN A 226 19.92 15.73 -8.59
C GLN A 226 19.15 14.44 -8.86
N ASN A 227 18.28 14.04 -7.93
CA ASN A 227 17.45 12.85 -8.04
C ASN A 227 15.99 13.22 -7.79
N GLY A 228 15.08 12.82 -8.67
CA GLY A 228 13.65 12.91 -8.39
C GLY A 228 13.28 11.94 -7.26
N ILE A 229 13.47 10.64 -7.50
CA ILE A 229 13.35 9.58 -6.50
C ILE A 229 14.68 8.82 -6.43
N TRP A 230 15.14 8.55 -5.21
CA TRP A 230 16.31 7.71 -4.94
C TRP A 230 15.91 6.48 -4.13
N PHE A 231 15.83 5.34 -4.81
CA PHE A 231 15.60 4.02 -4.24
C PHE A 231 16.94 3.42 -3.81
N SER A 232 17.24 3.48 -2.50
CA SER A 232 18.60 3.23 -1.98
C SER A 232 18.75 1.91 -1.20
N GLY A 233 17.65 1.29 -0.77
CA GLY A 233 17.69 0.03 -0.02
C GLY A 233 16.33 -0.48 0.44
N HIS A 234 15.27 -0.16 -0.30
CA HIS A 234 13.90 -0.53 0.02
C HIS A 234 13.57 -1.87 -0.65
N GLN A 235 12.78 -2.74 -0.01
CA GLN A 235 12.58 -4.11 -0.52
C GLN A 235 11.87 -4.09 -1.87
N GLN A 236 10.67 -3.50 -1.89
CA GLN A 236 9.90 -3.32 -3.12
C GLN A 236 9.07 -2.04 -3.09
N ALA A 237 8.71 -1.52 -4.25
CA ALA A 237 7.66 -0.51 -4.38
C ALA A 237 7.13 -0.45 -5.82
N SER A 238 5.83 -0.21 -5.97
CA SER A 238 5.21 0.20 -7.23
C SER A 238 5.10 1.72 -7.30
N PHE A 239 5.48 2.31 -8.43
CA PHE A 239 5.35 3.73 -8.69
C PHE A 239 4.30 3.94 -9.76
N HIS A 240 3.28 4.75 -9.49
CA HIS A 240 2.20 5.03 -10.43
C HIS A 240 2.09 6.53 -10.67
N ASP A 241 1.98 6.92 -11.94
CA ASP A 241 1.62 8.31 -12.30
C ASP A 241 2.62 9.36 -11.76
N VAL A 242 3.91 9.03 -11.79
CA VAL A 242 4.98 9.95 -11.34
C VAL A 242 5.45 10.84 -12.48
N TYR A 243 5.45 12.15 -12.25
CA TYR A 243 5.93 13.15 -13.18
C TYR A 243 7.27 13.71 -12.72
N PHE A 244 8.33 13.40 -13.46
CA PHE A 244 9.68 13.93 -13.29
C PHE A 244 9.90 15.10 -14.23
N PHE A 245 10.28 16.25 -13.70
CA PHE A 245 10.50 17.47 -14.49
C PHE A 245 11.87 18.08 -14.17
N GLN A 246 12.75 18.18 -15.16
CA GLN A 246 14.08 18.82 -15.04
C GLN A 246 15.00 18.20 -13.96
N ASN A 247 14.75 16.96 -13.53
CA ASN A 247 15.68 16.24 -12.66
C ASN A 247 16.94 15.82 -13.45
N THR A 248 18.13 15.87 -12.83
CA THR A 248 19.33 15.27 -13.46
C THR A 248 19.12 13.76 -13.67
N ILE A 249 18.61 13.07 -12.65
CA ILE A 249 18.15 11.69 -12.73
C ILE A 249 16.70 11.66 -12.22
N GLY A 250 15.76 11.21 -13.03
CA GLY A 250 14.36 11.03 -12.61
C GLY A 250 14.27 10.02 -11.46
N PHE A 251 14.67 8.78 -11.73
CA PHE A 251 14.67 7.67 -10.79
C PHE A 251 16.08 7.05 -10.67
N LEU A 252 16.71 7.21 -9.51
CA LEU A 252 17.98 6.57 -9.17
C LEU A 252 17.72 5.33 -8.33
N MET A 253 18.22 4.18 -8.78
CA MET A 253 18.25 2.94 -7.99
C MET A 253 19.70 2.59 -7.65
N SER A 254 20.04 2.56 -6.37
CA SER A 254 21.39 2.18 -5.90
C SER A 254 21.37 0.98 -4.96
N GLY A 255 20.19 0.46 -4.66
CA GLY A 255 19.93 -0.72 -3.82
C GLY A 255 18.43 -1.01 -3.76
N GLY A 256 18.05 -2.09 -3.08
CA GLY A 256 16.67 -2.61 -3.08
C GLY A 256 16.43 -3.64 -4.18
N ASP A 257 15.24 -4.25 -4.20
CA ASP A 257 15.08 -5.58 -4.82
C ASP A 257 14.12 -5.60 -6.02
N THR A 258 12.90 -5.05 -5.87
CA THR A 258 11.86 -5.16 -6.91
C THR A 258 11.12 -3.84 -7.12
N VAL A 259 11.11 -3.31 -8.35
CA VAL A 259 10.42 -2.05 -8.67
C VAL A 259 9.57 -2.17 -9.94
N THR A 260 8.36 -1.59 -9.90
CA THR A 260 7.57 -1.28 -11.10
C THR A 260 7.36 0.22 -11.20
N ILE A 261 7.54 0.80 -12.38
CA ILE A 261 7.33 2.22 -12.66
C ILE A 261 6.31 2.31 -13.80
N PHE A 262 5.10 2.67 -13.43
CA PHE A 262 3.90 2.56 -14.25
C PHE A 262 3.36 3.95 -14.62
N ASN A 263 3.17 4.19 -15.91
CA ASN A 263 2.77 5.49 -16.45
C ASN A 263 3.64 6.69 -16.01
N PRO A 264 4.99 6.59 -15.94
CA PRO A 264 5.81 7.74 -15.61
C PRO A 264 5.94 8.72 -16.79
N THR A 265 6.14 9.99 -16.46
CA THR A 265 6.60 11.00 -17.42
C THR A 265 7.97 11.50 -17.00
N PHE A 266 8.95 11.40 -17.91
CA PHE A 266 10.25 12.04 -17.78
C PHE A 266 10.28 13.22 -18.75
N ASP A 267 10.19 14.44 -18.22
CA ASP A 267 10.23 15.67 -19.00
C ASP A 267 11.50 16.45 -18.69
N THR A 268 12.34 16.63 -19.71
CA THR A 268 13.59 17.38 -19.61
C THR A 268 14.55 16.79 -18.57
N CYS A 269 14.55 15.46 -18.39
CA CYS A 269 15.46 14.77 -17.49
C CYS A 269 16.78 14.39 -18.19
N GLY A 270 17.90 14.46 -17.45
CA GLY A 270 19.18 13.98 -17.96
C GLY A 270 19.16 12.46 -18.20
N HIS A 271 18.68 11.72 -17.19
CA HIS A 271 18.34 10.30 -17.29
C HIS A 271 16.95 10.04 -16.74
N GLY A 272 16.18 9.14 -17.36
CA GLY A 272 14.91 8.68 -16.82
C GLY A 272 15.10 7.80 -15.61
N VAL A 273 15.59 6.58 -15.82
CA VAL A 273 15.93 5.58 -14.80
C VAL A 273 17.42 5.26 -14.86
N SER A 274 18.11 5.30 -13.72
CA SER A 274 19.53 4.91 -13.60
C SER A 274 19.70 3.91 -12.47
N ASN A 275 20.12 2.68 -12.79
CA ASN A 275 20.43 1.64 -11.82
C ASN A 275 21.94 1.45 -11.64
N THR A 276 22.46 1.77 -10.47
CA THR A 276 23.88 1.76 -10.14
C THR A 276 24.27 0.72 -9.10
N GLY A 277 23.34 -0.04 -8.51
CA GLY A 277 23.63 -1.04 -7.47
C GLY A 277 22.64 -2.19 -7.42
N GLY A 278 23.09 -3.35 -6.94
CA GLY A 278 22.28 -4.57 -6.84
C GLY A 278 21.96 -5.23 -8.19
N ASN A 279 21.24 -6.35 -8.15
CA ASN A 279 20.70 -7.05 -9.33
C ASN A 279 19.17 -7.12 -9.25
N PRO A 280 18.48 -5.97 -9.22
CA PRO A 280 17.04 -5.93 -9.02
C PRO A 280 16.24 -6.40 -10.23
N TRP A 281 14.94 -6.56 -10.02
CA TRP A 281 13.95 -6.47 -11.09
C TRP A 281 13.45 -5.02 -11.23
N ILE A 282 13.44 -4.48 -12.45
CA ILE A 282 12.91 -3.13 -12.75
C ILE A 282 12.00 -3.16 -13.98
N ALA A 283 10.72 -2.81 -13.82
CA ALA A 283 9.81 -2.66 -14.94
C ALA A 283 9.45 -1.20 -15.21
N LEU A 284 9.48 -0.80 -16.48
CA LEU A 284 9.04 0.50 -16.96
C LEU A 284 7.87 0.32 -17.95
N ILE A 285 6.65 0.67 -17.54
CA ILE A 285 5.42 0.41 -18.30
C ILE A 285 4.73 1.74 -18.64
N ASP A 286 4.28 1.89 -19.89
CA ASP A 286 3.53 3.06 -20.36
C ASP A 286 4.29 4.39 -20.14
N ALA A 287 5.61 4.35 -20.26
CA ALA A 287 6.42 5.53 -20.02
C ALA A 287 6.33 6.56 -21.15
N THR A 288 6.50 7.82 -20.80
CA THR A 288 6.66 8.93 -21.74
C THR A 288 7.97 9.66 -21.43
N SER A 289 8.83 9.82 -22.42
CA SER A 289 10.10 10.53 -22.32
C SER A 289 10.10 11.72 -23.28
N ILE A 290 10.11 12.93 -22.72
CA ILE A 290 9.98 14.21 -23.41
C ILE A 290 11.27 14.99 -23.21
N ASN A 291 11.88 15.49 -24.28
CA ASN A 291 13.09 16.33 -24.23
C ASN A 291 14.18 15.80 -23.28
N SER A 292 14.29 14.48 -23.16
CA SER A 292 15.10 13.82 -22.12
C SER A 292 16.23 13.02 -22.76
N GLY A 293 17.32 12.83 -22.01
CA GLY A 293 18.43 11.97 -22.39
C GLY A 293 18.08 10.48 -22.33
N VAL A 294 18.99 9.68 -21.79
CA VAL A 294 18.82 8.21 -21.76
C VAL A 294 17.61 7.84 -20.89
N THR A 295 16.65 7.11 -21.43
CA THR A 295 15.43 6.75 -20.68
C THR A 295 15.72 5.71 -19.60
N PHE A 296 16.52 4.69 -19.90
CA PHE A 296 16.91 3.65 -18.95
C PHE A 296 18.40 3.33 -19.06
N GLN A 297 19.10 3.28 -17.93
CA GLN A 297 20.48 2.82 -17.87
C GLN A 297 20.70 1.91 -16.66
N THR A 298 21.49 0.87 -16.84
CA THR A 298 22.05 0.11 -15.72
C THR A 298 23.53 -0.21 -15.93
N ASN A 299 24.31 -0.14 -14.85
CA ASN A 299 25.70 -0.62 -14.82
C ASN A 299 25.83 -2.01 -14.15
N GLN A 300 24.69 -2.63 -13.81
CA GLN A 300 24.59 -3.88 -13.06
C GLN A 300 23.96 -5.00 -13.92
N PHE A 301 23.85 -6.20 -13.37
CA PHE A 301 23.13 -7.33 -13.98
C PHE A 301 21.67 -7.37 -13.51
N ALA A 302 20.97 -6.25 -13.63
CA ALA A 302 19.54 -6.20 -13.34
C ALA A 302 18.75 -6.94 -14.43
N SER A 303 17.67 -7.62 -14.08
CA SER A 303 16.62 -7.91 -15.05
C SER A 303 15.71 -6.68 -15.17
N PHE A 304 15.40 -6.27 -16.39
CA PHE A 304 14.51 -5.14 -16.60
C PHE A 304 13.62 -5.29 -17.82
N MET A 305 12.55 -4.49 -17.84
CA MET A 305 11.69 -4.38 -19.00
C MET A 305 11.26 -2.95 -19.29
N ILE A 306 11.01 -2.68 -20.57
CA ILE A 306 10.42 -1.45 -21.08
C ILE A 306 9.25 -1.87 -21.98
N GLU A 307 8.05 -1.41 -21.66
CA GLU A 307 6.86 -1.70 -22.45
C GLU A 307 6.04 -0.43 -22.72
N ASN A 308 5.65 -0.25 -23.98
CA ASN A 308 4.84 0.84 -24.48
C ASN A 308 5.41 2.23 -24.13
N LEU A 309 6.73 2.38 -24.29
CA LEU A 309 7.41 3.67 -24.12
C LEU A 309 7.21 4.54 -25.36
N SER A 310 6.92 5.82 -25.14
CA SER A 310 7.00 6.86 -26.17
C SER A 310 8.15 7.82 -25.86
N LYS A 311 8.95 8.18 -26.87
CA LYS A 311 10.06 9.13 -26.77
C LYS A 311 10.02 10.12 -27.94
N ASP A 312 10.17 11.40 -27.67
CA ASP A 312 10.19 12.44 -28.72
C ASP A 312 11.62 12.73 -29.25
N THR A 313 12.61 12.49 -28.41
CA THR A 313 14.01 12.82 -28.63
C THR A 313 14.68 11.69 -29.41
N ILE A 314 15.30 12.01 -30.55
CA ILE A 314 15.86 11.02 -31.50
C ILE A 314 17.39 11.00 -31.57
N ASP A 315 18.06 11.79 -30.73
CA ASP A 315 19.53 11.86 -30.64
C ASP A 315 20.10 11.14 -29.40
N SER A 316 19.24 10.63 -28.51
CA SER A 316 19.63 9.88 -27.32
C SER A 316 19.06 8.45 -27.32
N PRO A 317 19.83 7.44 -26.86
CA PRO A 317 19.37 6.06 -26.81
C PRO A 317 18.27 5.88 -25.76
N VAL A 318 17.39 4.91 -25.98
CA VAL A 318 16.38 4.54 -24.99
C VAL A 318 17.00 3.74 -23.84
N ALA A 319 17.83 2.75 -24.14
CA ALA A 319 18.36 1.83 -23.13
C ALA A 319 19.85 1.54 -23.29
N ILE A 320 20.59 1.68 -22.18
CA ILE A 320 22.01 1.33 -22.05
C ILE A 320 22.18 0.26 -20.98
N PHE A 321 22.81 -0.85 -21.36
CA PHE A 321 23.16 -1.94 -20.46
C PHE A 321 24.69 -2.04 -20.37
N ARG A 322 25.24 -1.73 -19.19
CA ARG A 322 26.67 -1.86 -18.86
C ARG A 322 27.61 -1.18 -19.87
N GLY A 323 27.22 0.00 -20.35
CA GLY A 323 27.96 0.80 -21.32
C GLY A 323 27.62 0.49 -22.79
N GLU A 324 26.86 -0.57 -23.06
CA GLU A 324 26.41 -0.93 -24.41
C GLU A 324 24.99 -0.41 -24.66
N THR A 325 24.76 0.18 -25.84
CA THR A 325 23.41 0.58 -26.26
C THR A 325 22.64 -0.65 -26.72
N VAL A 326 21.58 -1.01 -25.98
CA VAL A 326 20.73 -2.18 -26.30
C VAL A 326 19.41 -1.77 -26.95
N ILE A 327 18.99 -0.52 -26.79
CA ILE A 327 17.97 0.12 -27.62
C ILE A 327 18.49 1.51 -28.00
N GLY A 328 18.70 1.72 -29.30
CA GLY A 328 19.12 3.01 -29.85
C GLY A 328 18.04 4.09 -29.77
N PRO A 329 18.26 5.25 -30.40
CA PRO A 329 17.24 6.30 -30.48
C PRO A 329 16.05 5.83 -31.31
N VAL A 330 14.87 5.71 -30.68
CA VAL A 330 13.61 5.33 -31.31
C VAL A 330 12.47 6.08 -30.64
N THR A 331 11.42 6.40 -31.39
CA THR A 331 10.28 7.16 -30.86
C THR A 331 9.28 6.29 -30.09
N HIS A 332 9.33 4.97 -30.29
CA HIS A 332 8.45 4.03 -29.62
C HIS A 332 9.13 2.69 -29.37
N VAL A 333 8.92 2.12 -28.18
CA VAL A 333 9.28 0.73 -27.85
C VAL A 333 8.01 -0.01 -27.48
N SER A 334 7.71 -1.09 -28.22
CA SER A 334 6.56 -1.95 -27.92
C SER A 334 6.80 -2.78 -26.66
N THR A 335 7.65 -3.81 -26.72
CA THR A 335 8.09 -4.55 -25.52
C THR A 335 9.53 -4.99 -25.67
N PHE A 336 10.35 -4.63 -24.69
CA PHE A 336 11.73 -5.09 -24.57
C PHE A 336 11.98 -5.58 -23.15
N THR A 337 12.64 -6.72 -23.02
CA THR A 337 13.12 -7.27 -21.75
C THR A 337 14.61 -7.58 -21.88
N TYR A 338 15.38 -7.34 -20.84
CA TYR A 338 16.74 -7.87 -20.70
C TYR A 338 16.81 -8.55 -19.34
N GLY A 339 16.89 -9.88 -19.30
CA GLY A 339 16.77 -10.59 -18.02
C GLY A 339 16.68 -12.11 -18.18
N ASN A 340 16.48 -12.80 -17.05
CA ASN A 340 16.33 -14.25 -17.02
C ASN A 340 15.02 -14.68 -17.69
N THR A 341 15.10 -15.32 -18.85
CA THR A 341 13.95 -15.76 -19.64
C THR A 341 13.79 -17.27 -19.55
N VAL A 342 12.63 -17.73 -19.08
CA VAL A 342 12.30 -19.16 -19.08
C VAL A 342 12.24 -19.67 -20.52
N GLY A 343 13.04 -20.70 -20.83
CA GLY A 343 13.19 -21.23 -22.18
C GLY A 343 14.14 -20.43 -23.09
N GLY A 344 14.79 -19.38 -22.57
CA GLY A 344 15.80 -18.60 -23.30
C GLY A 344 17.12 -19.35 -23.49
N SER A 345 17.81 -19.06 -24.59
CA SER A 345 19.18 -19.53 -24.85
C SER A 345 20.01 -18.40 -25.50
N PRO A 346 20.92 -17.75 -24.75
CA PRO A 346 21.17 -17.89 -23.30
C PRO A 346 19.94 -17.50 -22.44
N ILE A 347 19.92 -17.95 -21.17
CA ILE A 347 18.81 -17.64 -20.23
C ILE A 347 18.72 -16.14 -19.96
N TYR A 348 19.86 -15.50 -19.65
CA TYR A 348 19.93 -14.06 -19.39
C TYR A 348 20.32 -13.32 -20.68
N GLY A 349 19.43 -12.47 -21.19
CA GLY A 349 19.67 -11.71 -22.41
C GLY A 349 18.50 -10.85 -22.87
N PRO A 350 18.66 -10.13 -23.99
CA PRO A 350 17.62 -9.28 -24.55
C PRO A 350 16.57 -10.09 -25.32
N VAL A 351 15.31 -9.69 -25.17
CA VAL A 351 14.18 -10.19 -25.96
C VAL A 351 13.29 -9.02 -26.35
N THR A 352 13.03 -8.88 -27.65
CA THR A 352 12.09 -7.89 -28.20
C THR A 352 10.85 -8.59 -28.70
N THR A 353 9.68 -8.10 -28.30
CA THR A 353 8.39 -8.62 -28.76
C THR A 353 7.40 -7.48 -28.97
N ASN A 354 6.33 -7.78 -29.73
CA ASN A 354 5.19 -6.88 -29.83
C ASN A 354 4.04 -7.46 -29.00
N ASN A 355 3.92 -7.03 -27.75
CA ASN A 355 2.85 -7.49 -26.88
C ASN A 355 1.54 -6.80 -27.25
N THR A 356 0.54 -7.56 -27.68
CA THR A 356 -0.78 -7.02 -28.01
C THR A 356 -1.66 -7.07 -26.78
N ARG A 357 -1.93 -5.92 -26.18
CA ARG A 357 -2.82 -5.82 -25.01
C ARG A 357 -4.29 -5.86 -25.46
N PRO A 358 -5.17 -6.61 -24.78
CA PRO A 358 -6.60 -6.56 -25.08
C PRO A 358 -7.15 -5.15 -24.89
N LYS A 359 -8.03 -4.71 -25.81
CA LYS A 359 -8.70 -3.40 -25.73
C LYS A 359 -9.46 -3.20 -24.42
N ALA A 360 -9.95 -4.28 -23.81
CA ALA A 360 -10.62 -4.23 -22.52
C ALA A 360 -9.67 -3.80 -21.39
N LEU A 361 -8.43 -4.31 -21.37
CA LEU A 361 -7.42 -3.97 -20.37
C LEU A 361 -6.73 -2.64 -20.64
N ALA A 362 -6.46 -2.34 -21.90
CA ALA A 362 -5.70 -1.18 -22.32
C ALA A 362 -6.45 -0.43 -23.44
N PRO A 363 -7.58 0.24 -23.12
CA PRO A 363 -8.32 1.02 -24.10
C PRO A 363 -7.43 2.14 -24.65
N GLY A 364 -7.15 2.12 -25.95
CA GLY A 364 -6.23 3.07 -26.58
C GLY A 364 -4.74 2.67 -26.46
N GLY A 365 -4.44 1.45 -26.05
CA GLY A 365 -3.08 0.87 -26.01
C GLY A 365 -2.34 1.06 -24.69
N ARG A 366 -2.77 2.00 -23.85
CA ARG A 366 -2.26 2.21 -22.48
C ARG A 366 -3.21 1.61 -21.46
N TYR A 367 -2.66 1.09 -20.37
CA TYR A 367 -3.48 0.73 -19.23
C TYR A 367 -4.08 2.00 -18.59
N PRO A 368 -5.30 1.95 -18.06
CA PRO A 368 -5.93 3.07 -17.37
C PRO A 368 -5.08 3.54 -16.18
N SER A 369 -4.74 4.83 -16.22
CA SER A 369 -4.29 5.59 -15.07
C SER A 369 -5.51 6.13 -14.35
N VAL A 370 -5.71 5.69 -13.10
CA VAL A 370 -6.83 6.10 -12.25
C VAL A 370 -6.24 6.79 -11.03
N PRO A 371 -6.32 8.13 -10.95
CA PRO A 371 -5.86 8.85 -9.75
C PRO A 371 -6.80 8.56 -8.58
N VAL A 372 -6.26 8.56 -7.37
CA VAL A 372 -7.12 8.43 -6.18
C VAL A 372 -7.92 9.73 -6.03
N PRO A 373 -9.26 9.69 -5.93
CA PRO A 373 -10.06 10.90 -5.81
C PRO A 373 -9.66 11.77 -4.61
N THR A 374 -9.41 13.06 -4.87
CA THR A 374 -9.20 14.07 -3.81
C THR A 374 -10.49 14.77 -3.41
N PHE A 375 -11.55 14.64 -4.23
CA PHE A 375 -12.82 15.34 -4.06
C PHE A 375 -12.68 16.86 -3.91
N ALA A 376 -11.66 17.46 -4.54
CA ALA A 376 -11.30 18.87 -4.38
C ALA A 376 -12.46 19.85 -4.56
N ASN A 377 -13.37 19.56 -5.51
CA ASN A 377 -14.52 20.41 -5.83
C ASN A 377 -15.78 20.07 -5.02
N SER A 378 -15.71 19.14 -4.06
CA SER A 378 -16.86 18.79 -3.22
C SER A 378 -16.95 19.73 -2.01
N THR A 379 -18.18 19.94 -1.56
CA THR A 379 -18.58 20.66 -0.36
C THR A 379 -19.11 19.69 0.68
N VAL A 380 -19.30 20.12 1.94
CA VAL A 380 -19.90 19.26 2.98
C VAL A 380 -21.28 18.73 2.59
N SER A 381 -22.08 19.51 1.85
CA SER A 381 -23.41 19.07 1.40
C SER A 381 -23.40 17.92 0.39
N ASP A 382 -22.26 17.65 -0.26
CA ASP A 382 -22.07 16.52 -1.16
C ASP A 382 -21.81 15.20 -0.40
N PHE A 383 -21.69 15.27 0.93
CA PHE A 383 -21.44 14.13 1.80
C PHE A 383 -22.60 13.88 2.77
N ILE A 384 -22.67 12.65 3.25
CA ILE A 384 -23.38 12.25 4.45
C ILE A 384 -22.33 11.78 5.45
N ASN A 385 -22.11 12.54 6.53
CA ASN A 385 -21.43 12.03 7.71
C ASN A 385 -22.35 11.02 8.41
N ILE A 386 -21.94 9.75 8.46
CA ILE A 386 -22.77 8.67 9.01
C ILE A 386 -23.10 8.86 10.49
N LYS A 387 -22.31 9.65 11.24
CA LYS A 387 -22.55 9.93 12.67
C LYS A 387 -23.32 11.23 12.92
N ASP A 388 -23.67 12.01 11.89
CA ASP A 388 -24.46 13.24 12.03
C ASP A 388 -25.95 12.98 11.76
N PRO A 389 -26.82 12.98 12.80
CA PRO A 389 -28.26 12.79 12.65
C PRO A 389 -28.92 13.78 11.68
N LYS A 390 -28.33 14.97 11.48
CA LYS A 390 -28.86 15.98 10.54
C LYS A 390 -28.61 15.60 9.09
N GLN A 391 -27.62 14.77 8.80
CA GLN A 391 -27.24 14.36 7.45
C GLN A 391 -27.72 12.94 7.12
N ASN A 392 -27.78 12.06 8.12
CA ASN A 392 -28.04 10.63 7.93
C ASN A 392 -29.52 10.22 8.12
N GLY A 393 -30.45 11.18 8.19
CA GLY A 393 -31.88 10.90 8.38
C GLY A 393 -32.32 10.66 9.84
N GLY A 394 -31.59 11.18 10.83
CA GLY A 394 -31.93 11.09 12.25
C GLY A 394 -31.49 9.78 12.92
N ARG A 395 -30.64 9.00 12.25
CA ARG A 395 -30.19 7.68 12.70
C ARG A 395 -28.98 7.79 13.64
N GLN A 396 -28.84 6.84 14.56
CA GLN A 396 -27.70 6.77 15.48
C GLN A 396 -26.65 5.79 14.98
N VAL A 397 -25.41 6.25 14.90
CA VAL A 397 -24.22 5.44 14.61
C VAL A 397 -23.15 5.82 15.64
N LEU A 398 -22.64 4.84 16.37
CA LEU A 398 -21.67 5.00 17.45
C LEU A 398 -20.24 4.90 16.93
N GLY A 399 -19.93 3.84 16.16
CA GLY A 399 -18.57 3.51 15.74
C GLY A 399 -17.63 3.19 16.91
N ASP A 400 -18.14 2.56 17.98
CA ASP A 400 -17.39 2.23 19.20
C ASP A 400 -17.26 0.71 19.45
N ASN A 401 -17.58 -0.12 18.45
CA ASN A 401 -17.55 -1.58 18.49
C ASN A 401 -18.53 -2.24 19.50
N THR A 402 -19.48 -1.49 20.07
CA THR A 402 -20.37 -2.04 21.13
C THR A 402 -21.72 -2.56 20.64
N VAL A 403 -22.18 -2.12 19.46
CA VAL A 403 -23.50 -2.45 18.90
C VAL A 403 -23.38 -2.91 17.46
N ASP A 404 -24.33 -3.71 16.98
CA ASP A 404 -24.43 -4.04 15.56
C ASP A 404 -24.97 -2.84 14.76
N GLU A 405 -24.16 -2.34 13.83
CA GLU A 405 -24.47 -1.20 12.97
C GLU A 405 -24.84 -1.62 11.54
N SER A 406 -24.93 -2.92 11.23
CA SER A 406 -25.18 -3.42 9.86
C SER A 406 -26.44 -2.80 9.24
N GLY A 407 -27.55 -2.83 9.97
CA GLY A 407 -28.85 -2.34 9.48
C GLY A 407 -28.84 -0.84 9.21
N VAL A 408 -28.33 -0.06 10.17
CA VAL A 408 -28.30 1.41 10.07
C VAL A 408 -27.33 1.87 8.98
N LEU A 409 -26.18 1.21 8.82
CA LEU A 409 -25.23 1.51 7.74
C LEU A 409 -25.84 1.22 6.38
N ASN A 410 -26.50 0.08 6.21
CA ASN A 410 -27.19 -0.27 4.96
C ASN A 410 -28.25 0.77 4.56
N GLU A 411 -29.06 1.24 5.52
CA GLU A 411 -30.04 2.30 5.26
C GLU A 411 -29.38 3.61 4.85
N ILE A 412 -28.31 4.04 5.55
CA ILE A 412 -27.59 5.27 5.23
C ILE A 412 -26.93 5.18 3.86
N PHE A 413 -26.34 4.03 3.51
CA PHE A 413 -25.64 3.85 2.25
C PHE A 413 -26.62 3.85 1.07
N GLN A 414 -27.79 3.24 1.26
CA GLN A 414 -28.88 3.30 0.30
C GLN A 414 -29.40 4.74 0.10
N ASP A 415 -29.61 5.48 1.18
CA ASP A 415 -30.06 6.87 1.11
C ASP A 415 -29.01 7.78 0.44
N ALA A 416 -27.73 7.56 0.72
CA ALA A 416 -26.63 8.31 0.11
C ALA A 416 -26.60 8.08 -1.42
N ALA A 417 -26.64 6.82 -1.85
CA ALA A 417 -26.66 6.47 -3.27
C ALA A 417 -27.90 7.03 -3.98
N ALA A 418 -29.08 6.96 -3.36
CA ALA A 418 -30.32 7.51 -3.92
C ALA A 418 -30.27 9.04 -4.07
N GLN A 419 -29.53 9.74 -3.19
CA GLN A 419 -29.33 11.19 -3.25
C GLN A 419 -28.14 11.62 -4.11
N GLY A 420 -27.34 10.67 -4.63
CA GLY A 420 -26.09 10.98 -5.32
C GLY A 420 -25.03 11.60 -4.41
N LYS A 421 -25.10 11.33 -3.09
CA LYS A 421 -24.15 11.83 -2.08
C LYS A 421 -23.08 10.80 -1.77
N LYS A 422 -21.90 11.29 -1.40
CA LYS A 422 -20.79 10.47 -0.91
C LYS A 422 -21.00 10.16 0.57
N ILE A 423 -20.48 9.04 1.03
CA ILE A 423 -20.56 8.62 2.42
C ILE A 423 -19.23 8.96 3.08
N TYR A 424 -19.27 9.76 4.15
CA TYR A 424 -18.12 10.04 5.00
C TYR A 424 -18.22 9.22 6.29
N MET A 425 -17.22 8.37 6.53
CA MET A 425 -17.07 7.62 7.77
C MET A 425 -16.00 8.29 8.64
N PRO A 426 -16.37 9.03 9.69
CA PRO A 426 -15.40 9.46 10.70
C PRO A 426 -14.66 8.26 11.27
N TYR A 427 -13.44 8.44 11.79
CA TYR A 427 -12.72 7.28 12.32
C TYR A 427 -13.52 6.67 13.50
N GLY A 428 -13.57 5.35 13.54
CA GLY A 428 -14.29 4.57 14.52
C GLY A 428 -14.20 3.08 14.17
N LEU A 429 -14.67 2.25 15.09
CA LEU A 429 -14.80 0.81 14.91
C LEU A 429 -16.29 0.46 14.77
N TYR A 430 -16.74 0.25 13.54
CA TYR A 430 -18.14 0.02 13.20
C TYR A 430 -18.41 -1.48 13.15
N ARG A 431 -19.00 -2.03 14.22
CA ARG A 431 -19.29 -3.45 14.32
C ARG A 431 -20.46 -3.83 13.43
N VAL A 432 -20.31 -4.91 12.68
CA VAL A 432 -21.34 -5.43 11.78
C VAL A 432 -21.53 -6.93 12.00
N ASP A 433 -22.75 -7.34 12.32
CA ASP A 433 -23.12 -8.75 12.52
C ASP A 433 -23.75 -9.36 11.26
N SER A 434 -23.88 -8.59 10.17
CA SER A 434 -24.33 -9.04 8.85
C SER A 434 -23.73 -8.18 7.73
N THR A 435 -23.94 -8.57 6.47
CA THR A 435 -23.37 -7.88 5.31
C THR A 435 -23.76 -6.39 5.26
N VAL A 436 -22.75 -5.54 5.09
CA VAL A 436 -22.92 -4.15 4.65
C VAL A 436 -22.83 -4.10 3.13
N PHE A 437 -23.90 -3.64 2.50
CA PHE A 437 -24.09 -3.60 1.06
C PHE A 437 -23.91 -2.17 0.54
N LEU A 438 -23.02 -1.99 -0.44
CA LEU A 438 -22.85 -0.75 -1.18
C LEU A 438 -23.63 -0.88 -2.51
N PRO A 439 -24.80 -0.23 -2.66
CA PRO A 439 -25.52 -0.22 -3.92
C PRO A 439 -24.76 0.55 -5.02
N PRO A 440 -25.09 0.35 -6.31
CA PRO A 440 -24.56 1.18 -7.38
C PRO A 440 -24.81 2.68 -7.12
N GLY A 441 -23.78 3.49 -7.34
CA GLY A 441 -23.76 4.93 -7.01
C GLY A 441 -23.02 5.26 -5.71
N SER A 442 -22.57 4.26 -4.94
CA SER A 442 -21.91 4.47 -3.65
C SER A 442 -20.44 4.90 -3.78
N ILE A 443 -20.05 5.91 -3.01
CA ILE A 443 -18.65 6.32 -2.79
C ILE A 443 -18.46 6.43 -1.27
N LEU A 444 -17.69 5.51 -0.70
CA LEU A 444 -17.39 5.44 0.73
C LEU A 444 -15.99 5.98 1.01
N VAL A 445 -15.89 7.00 1.86
CA VAL A 445 -14.64 7.69 2.20
C VAL A 445 -14.44 7.67 3.71
N GLY A 446 -13.36 7.07 4.18
CA GLY A 446 -12.98 7.09 5.59
C GLY A 446 -12.15 8.31 5.97
N GLU A 447 -12.27 8.70 7.24
CA GLU A 447 -11.25 9.47 7.94
C GLU A 447 -10.19 8.53 8.49
N MET A 448 -8.93 8.76 8.13
CA MET A 448 -7.84 7.82 8.41
C MET A 448 -8.15 6.44 7.83
N TRP A 449 -8.19 5.38 8.63
CA TRP A 449 -8.69 4.06 8.24
C TRP A 449 -9.89 3.67 9.10
N ALA A 450 -10.99 4.41 8.97
CA ALA A 450 -12.25 4.08 9.62
C ALA A 450 -12.59 2.61 9.37
N THR A 451 -12.94 1.88 10.44
CA THR A 451 -12.87 0.41 10.42
C THR A 451 -14.24 -0.22 10.49
N ILE A 452 -14.58 -1.06 9.51
CA ILE A 452 -15.72 -1.98 9.59
C ILE A 452 -15.21 -3.30 10.17
N THR A 453 -15.77 -3.73 11.30
CA THR A 453 -15.35 -4.95 12.01
C THR A 453 -16.48 -5.97 12.07
N ALA A 454 -16.27 -7.13 11.46
CA ALA A 454 -17.27 -8.19 11.44
C ALA A 454 -17.30 -8.98 12.75
N SER A 455 -18.50 -9.31 13.22
CA SER A 455 -18.75 -10.14 14.40
C SER A 455 -19.95 -11.07 14.17
N GLY A 456 -20.19 -12.00 15.10
CA GLY A 456 -21.40 -12.79 15.13
C GLY A 456 -21.44 -14.01 14.20
N SER A 457 -22.50 -14.80 14.33
CA SER A 457 -22.62 -16.13 13.71
C SER A 457 -22.85 -16.11 12.20
N PHE A 458 -23.30 -14.99 11.63
CA PHE A 458 -23.58 -14.84 10.20
C PHE A 458 -22.34 -15.13 9.33
N PHE A 459 -21.15 -14.81 9.85
CA PHE A 459 -19.88 -15.02 9.16
C PHE A 459 -19.11 -16.26 9.62
N ASN A 460 -19.73 -17.17 10.38
CA ASN A 460 -19.03 -18.31 11.00
C ASN A 460 -19.25 -19.66 10.28
N ASP A 461 -19.77 -19.65 9.04
CA ASP A 461 -19.96 -20.85 8.23
C ASP A 461 -19.08 -20.85 6.98
N SER A 462 -18.03 -21.66 6.98
CA SER A 462 -17.12 -21.80 5.84
C SER A 462 -17.72 -22.56 4.65
N SER A 463 -18.84 -23.27 4.84
CA SER A 463 -19.55 -23.96 3.75
C SER A 463 -20.49 -23.02 2.98
N ASN A 464 -20.84 -21.89 3.59
CA ASN A 464 -21.66 -20.83 3.00
C ASN A 464 -21.07 -19.45 3.37
N PRO A 465 -19.85 -19.13 2.88
CA PRO A 465 -19.17 -17.90 3.27
C PRO A 465 -19.94 -16.66 2.81
N GLN A 466 -19.93 -15.62 3.63
CA GLN A 466 -20.69 -14.38 3.44
C GLN A 466 -19.77 -13.16 3.35
N PRO A 467 -20.06 -12.19 2.47
CA PRO A 467 -19.31 -10.94 2.41
C PRO A 467 -19.62 -10.02 3.59
N VAL A 468 -18.59 -9.51 4.25
CA VAL A 468 -18.73 -8.43 5.26
C VAL A 468 -19.11 -7.15 4.55
N VAL A 469 -18.34 -6.76 3.54
CA VAL A 469 -18.66 -5.65 2.63
C VAL A 469 -18.94 -6.21 1.24
N SER A 470 -20.13 -5.95 0.70
CA SER A 470 -20.52 -6.36 -0.65
C SER A 470 -20.73 -5.14 -1.54
N VAL A 471 -19.92 -5.01 -2.59
CA VAL A 471 -19.99 -3.90 -3.56
C VAL A 471 -20.81 -4.33 -4.77
N GLY A 472 -22.07 -3.86 -4.79
CA GLY A 472 -23.09 -4.21 -5.76
C GLY A 472 -23.45 -5.71 -5.77
N ARG A 473 -24.36 -6.08 -6.66
CA ARG A 473 -24.76 -7.47 -6.93
C ARG A 473 -24.17 -7.97 -8.25
N PRO A 474 -24.11 -9.29 -8.47
CA PRO A 474 -23.67 -9.83 -9.76
C PRO A 474 -24.52 -9.27 -10.90
N GLY A 475 -23.86 -8.70 -11.90
CA GLY A 475 -24.50 -8.05 -13.06
C GLY A 475 -24.84 -6.56 -12.89
N ASP A 476 -24.70 -5.99 -11.69
CA ASP A 476 -24.82 -4.54 -11.52
C ASP A 476 -23.69 -3.81 -12.25
N VAL A 477 -23.99 -2.63 -12.77
CA VAL A 477 -23.02 -1.72 -13.41
C VAL A 477 -23.21 -0.32 -12.86
N GLY A 478 -22.14 0.36 -12.46
CA GLY A 478 -22.25 1.69 -11.86
C GLY A 478 -20.96 2.17 -11.20
N VAL A 479 -21.11 3.04 -10.21
CA VAL A 479 -20.02 3.51 -9.34
C VAL A 479 -20.09 2.77 -8.01
N GLY A 480 -18.95 2.31 -7.51
CA GLY A 480 -18.82 1.57 -6.25
C GLY A 480 -17.40 1.70 -5.72
N GLN A 481 -17.12 2.79 -5.01
CA GLN A 481 -15.77 3.13 -4.56
C GLN A 481 -15.65 3.04 -3.05
N ILE A 482 -14.54 2.49 -2.57
CA ILE A 482 -14.13 2.48 -1.17
C ILE A 482 -12.74 3.12 -1.10
N GLN A 483 -12.59 4.15 -0.26
CA GLN A 483 -11.33 4.85 -0.05
C GLN A 483 -11.07 5.05 1.43
N ASP A 484 -9.82 4.81 1.87
CA ASP A 484 -9.38 5.09 3.24
C ASP A 484 -10.21 4.34 4.31
N ILE A 485 -10.63 3.09 4.02
CA ILE A 485 -11.37 2.23 4.94
C ILE A 485 -10.52 1.01 5.33
N ARG A 486 -10.70 0.53 6.56
CA ARG A 486 -10.20 -0.77 7.00
C ARG A 486 -11.37 -1.75 7.17
N VAL A 487 -11.21 -2.98 6.71
CA VAL A 487 -12.15 -4.07 7.00
C VAL A 487 -11.44 -5.18 7.76
N THR A 488 -12.04 -5.64 8.85
CA THR A 488 -11.45 -6.65 9.75
C THR A 488 -12.54 -7.55 10.33
N VAL A 489 -12.11 -8.56 11.09
CA VAL A 489 -12.95 -9.42 11.93
C VAL A 489 -12.59 -9.18 13.40
N SER A 490 -13.57 -9.24 14.30
CA SER A 490 -13.35 -9.09 15.75
C SER A 490 -12.94 -10.41 16.42
N GLN A 491 -13.32 -11.53 15.82
CA GLN A 491 -13.21 -12.90 16.34
C GLN A 491 -12.92 -13.90 15.21
N PRO A 492 -12.65 -15.19 15.49
CA PRO A 492 -12.54 -16.19 14.43
C PRO A 492 -13.86 -16.35 13.65
N LEU A 493 -13.88 -15.94 12.38
CA LEU A 493 -15.06 -15.97 11.51
C LEU A 493 -14.75 -16.69 10.20
N LYS A 494 -14.76 -18.03 10.25
CA LYS A 494 -14.31 -18.91 9.16
C LYS A 494 -15.11 -18.81 7.85
N GLY A 495 -16.25 -18.12 7.85
CA GLY A 495 -17.08 -17.84 6.67
C GLY A 495 -16.98 -16.40 6.17
N ALA A 496 -16.15 -15.54 6.76
CA ALA A 496 -16.08 -14.13 6.38
C ALA A 496 -15.29 -13.92 5.07
N ILE A 497 -15.91 -13.28 4.07
CA ILE A 497 -15.24 -12.67 2.93
C ILE A 497 -15.19 -11.17 3.20
N LEU A 498 -14.02 -10.60 3.49
CA LEU A 498 -13.96 -9.26 4.08
C LEU A 498 -14.45 -8.19 3.09
N VAL A 499 -14.02 -8.25 1.82
CA VAL A 499 -14.55 -7.39 0.75
C VAL A 499 -14.85 -8.20 -0.50
N GLN A 500 -16.08 -8.11 -1.00
CA GLN A 500 -16.49 -8.74 -2.25
C GLN A 500 -17.00 -7.72 -3.25
N PHE A 501 -16.33 -7.64 -4.41
CA PHE A 501 -16.80 -6.88 -5.56
C PHE A 501 -17.60 -7.79 -6.49
N ASN A 502 -18.84 -7.38 -6.78
CA ASN A 502 -19.71 -8.09 -7.73
C ASN A 502 -19.98 -7.26 -8.99
N MET A 503 -20.08 -5.94 -8.84
CA MET A 503 -20.46 -5.03 -9.91
C MET A 503 -19.29 -4.60 -10.81
N ALA A 504 -19.61 -4.19 -12.03
CA ALA A 504 -18.67 -3.58 -12.96
C ALA A 504 -18.77 -2.04 -12.97
N GLY A 505 -17.65 -1.37 -13.29
CA GLY A 505 -17.64 0.05 -13.60
C GLY A 505 -18.15 0.34 -15.02
N ASN A 506 -18.71 1.54 -15.26
CA ASN A 506 -18.97 1.99 -16.64
C ASN A 506 -17.67 2.34 -17.38
N LYS A 507 -16.65 2.74 -16.62
CA LYS A 507 -15.28 2.99 -17.05
C LYS A 507 -14.29 2.54 -15.97
N PRO A 508 -13.00 2.33 -16.31
CA PRO A 508 -11.99 1.99 -15.31
C PRO A 508 -11.98 2.99 -14.16
N GLY A 509 -12.02 2.48 -12.92
CA GLY A 509 -12.00 3.28 -11.70
C GLY A 509 -13.37 3.68 -11.14
N ASP A 510 -14.48 3.49 -11.88
CA ASP A 510 -15.83 3.71 -11.32
C ASP A 510 -16.11 2.76 -10.15
N VAL A 511 -15.56 1.54 -10.20
CA VAL A 511 -15.57 0.58 -9.10
C VAL A 511 -14.13 0.37 -8.65
N GLY A 512 -13.86 0.47 -7.35
CA GLY A 512 -12.50 0.32 -6.87
C GLY A 512 -12.31 0.40 -5.36
N LEU A 513 -11.12 0.00 -4.94
CA LEU A 513 -10.62 0.00 -3.57
C LEU A 513 -9.31 0.80 -3.54
N PHE A 514 -9.31 1.95 -2.87
CA PHE A 514 -8.19 2.90 -2.90
C PHE A 514 -7.64 3.12 -1.49
N ASN A 515 -6.32 2.96 -1.31
CA ASN A 515 -5.62 3.22 -0.03
C ASN A 515 -6.27 2.56 1.20
N SER A 516 -6.96 1.44 0.99
CA SER A 516 -7.79 0.77 1.99
C SER A 516 -7.13 -0.54 2.42
N LEU A 517 -7.43 -0.97 3.64
CA LEU A 517 -6.78 -2.07 4.31
C LEU A 517 -7.76 -3.21 4.57
N VAL A 518 -7.27 -4.43 4.48
CA VAL A 518 -7.95 -5.62 5.00
C VAL A 518 -6.98 -6.29 5.96
N THR A 519 -7.36 -6.38 7.23
CA THR A 519 -6.46 -6.89 8.28
C THR A 519 -7.15 -7.97 9.10
N ILE A 520 -6.39 -8.91 9.66
CA ILE A 520 -6.91 -9.92 10.58
C ILE A 520 -5.99 -10.04 11.79
N GLY A 521 -6.47 -9.64 12.97
CA GLY A 521 -5.71 -9.72 14.23
C GLY A 521 -4.60 -8.67 14.35
N GLY A 522 -3.73 -8.84 15.34
CA GLY A 522 -2.50 -8.05 15.52
C GLY A 522 -2.67 -6.65 16.11
N THR A 523 -3.91 -6.18 16.30
CA THR A 523 -4.24 -4.82 16.79
C THR A 523 -5.15 -4.89 18.01
N ARG A 524 -5.17 -3.84 18.85
CA ARG A 524 -6.05 -3.74 20.03
C ARG A 524 -7.53 -3.80 19.67
N GLY A 525 -7.92 -3.33 18.48
CA GLY A 525 -9.30 -3.47 17.98
C GLY A 525 -9.75 -4.90 17.66
N ALA A 526 -8.90 -5.91 17.87
CA ALA A 526 -9.16 -7.33 17.60
C ALA A 526 -8.87 -8.24 18.82
N THR A 527 -9.17 -7.75 20.04
CA THR A 527 -8.85 -8.43 21.31
C THR A 527 -9.25 -9.91 21.35
N GLU A 528 -10.47 -10.27 20.96
CA GLU A 528 -10.92 -11.67 21.03
C GLU A 528 -10.09 -12.59 20.12
N LEU A 529 -9.74 -12.16 18.91
CA LEU A 529 -8.79 -12.89 18.05
C LEU A 529 -7.45 -13.07 18.75
N THR A 530 -6.89 -11.98 19.26
CA THR A 530 -5.54 -12.01 19.84
C THR A 530 -5.46 -12.79 21.15
N GLU A 531 -6.53 -12.86 21.94
CA GLU A 531 -6.60 -13.71 23.13
C GLU A 531 -6.81 -15.20 22.79
N THR A 532 -7.52 -15.49 21.69
CA THR A 532 -7.87 -16.86 21.30
C THR A 532 -6.76 -17.53 20.48
N CYS A 533 -6.17 -16.81 19.54
CA CYS A 533 -5.32 -17.37 18.49
C CYS A 533 -3.86 -17.46 18.90
N THR A 534 -3.58 -18.28 19.92
CA THR A 534 -2.27 -18.35 20.61
C THR A 534 -1.51 -19.66 20.40
N ASP A 535 -2.16 -20.68 19.82
CA ASP A 535 -1.57 -22.02 19.64
C ASP A 535 -1.34 -22.33 18.16
N ALA A 536 -0.07 -22.34 17.75
CA ALA A 536 0.36 -22.71 16.41
C ALA A 536 0.05 -24.18 16.02
N SER A 537 -0.44 -25.02 16.94
CA SER A 537 -0.93 -26.37 16.60
C SER A 537 -2.40 -26.38 16.23
N ASN A 538 -3.11 -25.29 16.53
CA ASN A 538 -4.55 -25.09 16.39
C ASN A 538 -4.84 -23.66 15.91
N GLU A 539 -4.26 -23.29 14.77
CA GLU A 539 -4.39 -21.97 14.18
C GLU A 539 -5.86 -21.59 13.98
N CYS A 540 -6.22 -20.36 14.32
CA CYS A 540 -7.59 -19.87 14.16
C CYS A 540 -7.99 -19.75 12.70
N GLN A 541 -9.10 -20.39 12.32
CA GLN A 541 -9.79 -20.12 11.05
C GLN A 541 -10.48 -18.75 11.10
N ALA A 542 -9.72 -17.67 10.91
CA ALA A 542 -10.19 -16.33 11.23
C ALA A 542 -11.02 -15.64 10.12
N ALA A 543 -10.75 -15.97 8.86
CA ALA A 543 -11.51 -15.45 7.71
C ALA A 543 -11.43 -16.43 6.54
N PHE A 544 -12.45 -16.41 5.68
CA PHE A 544 -12.50 -17.21 4.47
C PHE A 544 -11.75 -16.55 3.30
N LEU A 545 -11.98 -15.27 3.03
CA LEU A 545 -11.21 -14.52 2.03
C LEU A 545 -10.97 -13.08 2.49
N GLY A 546 -9.82 -12.52 2.11
CA GLY A 546 -9.56 -11.08 2.25
C GLY A 546 -10.37 -10.29 1.23
N VAL A 547 -10.08 -10.49 -0.05
CA VAL A 547 -10.79 -9.84 -1.15
C VAL A 547 -11.25 -10.86 -2.18
N HIS A 548 -12.48 -10.72 -2.65
CA HIS A 548 -13.04 -11.50 -3.75
C HIS A 548 -13.50 -10.58 -4.88
N LEU A 549 -12.84 -10.69 -6.04
CA LEU A 549 -13.25 -10.05 -7.30
C LEU A 549 -14.05 -11.07 -8.12
N ALA A 550 -15.37 -11.06 -7.93
CA ALA A 550 -16.26 -12.05 -8.51
C ALA A 550 -16.37 -11.92 -10.04
N LYS A 551 -16.92 -12.94 -10.69
CA LYS A 551 -16.94 -13.11 -12.16
C LYS A 551 -17.41 -11.91 -12.98
N THR A 552 -18.42 -11.19 -12.50
CA THR A 552 -19.00 -10.02 -13.20
C THR A 552 -18.36 -8.69 -12.79
N SER A 553 -17.44 -8.69 -11.84
CA SER A 553 -16.84 -7.46 -11.33
C SER A 553 -15.89 -6.83 -12.35
N SER A 554 -15.67 -5.52 -12.26
CA SER A 554 -14.62 -4.81 -13.01
C SER A 554 -14.12 -3.69 -12.11
N ALA A 555 -13.00 -3.93 -11.44
CA ALA A 555 -12.54 -3.09 -10.34
C ALA A 555 -11.10 -2.60 -10.55
N VAL A 556 -10.80 -1.45 -9.95
CA VAL A 556 -9.43 -0.97 -9.75
C VAL A 556 -9.08 -1.10 -8.26
N LEU A 557 -8.07 -1.90 -7.95
CA LEU A 557 -7.43 -1.91 -6.64
C LEU A 557 -6.18 -1.04 -6.75
N LYS A 558 -6.04 -0.02 -5.90
CA LYS A 558 -4.84 0.84 -5.87
C LYS A 558 -4.34 0.98 -4.44
N ASN A 559 -3.12 0.51 -4.20
CA ASN A 559 -2.43 0.57 -2.92
C ASN A 559 -3.23 -0.08 -1.77
N ASN A 560 -3.37 -1.41 -1.83
CA ASN A 560 -4.13 -2.17 -0.84
C ASN A 560 -3.24 -3.19 -0.13
N TRP A 561 -3.38 -3.26 1.19
CA TRP A 561 -2.69 -4.23 2.03
C TRP A 561 -3.69 -5.19 2.67
N ILE A 562 -3.54 -6.47 2.36
CA ILE A 562 -4.43 -7.58 2.72
C ILE A 562 -3.64 -8.52 3.63
N TRP A 563 -3.67 -8.26 4.93
CA TRP A 563 -2.70 -8.78 5.90
C TRP A 563 -3.36 -9.65 6.97
N VAL A 564 -2.87 -10.87 7.13
CA VAL A 564 -3.10 -11.67 8.33
C VAL A 564 -1.97 -11.38 9.31
N ALA A 565 -2.29 -11.06 10.56
CA ALA A 565 -1.28 -10.72 11.53
C ALA A 565 -0.27 -11.83 11.76
N ASP A 566 0.99 -11.56 11.49
CA ASP A 566 2.11 -12.42 11.86
C ASP A 566 2.64 -12.10 13.27
N HIS A 567 2.38 -10.88 13.77
CA HIS A 567 2.75 -10.42 15.11
C HIS A 567 1.76 -9.41 15.70
N ILE A 568 1.95 -9.07 16.98
CA ILE A 568 1.23 -7.98 17.65
C ILE A 568 1.91 -6.65 17.34
N THR A 569 1.16 -5.71 16.76
CA THR A 569 1.67 -4.42 16.25
C THR A 569 1.53 -3.26 17.25
N GLU A 570 0.89 -3.47 18.42
CA GLU A 570 0.46 -2.37 19.30
C GLU A 570 0.81 -2.56 20.80
N ASP A 571 2.04 -2.97 21.13
CA ASP A 571 2.58 -3.07 22.51
C ASP A 571 1.62 -3.71 23.54
N PHE A 572 1.16 -4.93 23.26
CA PHE A 572 0.43 -5.76 24.22
C PHE A 572 0.77 -7.25 24.05
N SER A 573 0.46 -8.06 25.06
CA SER A 573 0.64 -9.51 24.98
C SER A 573 -0.53 -10.12 24.22
N GLY A 574 -0.23 -11.04 23.29
CA GLY A 574 -1.27 -11.73 22.54
C GLY A 574 -0.73 -12.66 21.46
N GLY A 575 -1.60 -13.49 20.90
CA GLY A 575 -1.29 -14.44 19.85
C GLY A 575 -1.57 -13.93 18.44
N SER A 576 -0.86 -14.53 17.49
CA SER A 576 -0.99 -14.33 16.04
C SER A 576 -1.04 -15.66 15.27
N SER A 577 -1.39 -16.76 15.94
CA SER A 577 -1.55 -18.09 15.31
C SER A 577 -2.87 -18.17 14.55
N ILE A 578 -2.87 -17.55 13.37
CA ILE A 578 -4.05 -17.30 12.54
C ILE A 578 -3.87 -17.96 11.17
N ALA A 579 -4.87 -18.75 10.77
CA ALA A 579 -5.01 -19.32 9.44
C ALA A 579 -6.20 -18.66 8.72
N GLY A 580 -6.01 -17.46 8.15
CA GLY A 580 -6.95 -16.91 7.16
C GLY A 580 -6.82 -17.68 5.85
N LYS A 581 -7.92 -18.19 5.26
CA LYS A 581 -7.85 -19.18 4.17
C LYS A 581 -7.12 -18.65 2.92
N GLY A 582 -7.65 -17.63 2.23
CA GLY A 582 -7.03 -17.09 1.01
C GLY A 582 -7.05 -15.56 0.95
N GLY A 583 -5.96 -14.95 0.47
CA GLY A 583 -5.81 -13.49 0.46
C GLY A 583 -6.74 -12.80 -0.52
N VAL A 584 -6.37 -12.86 -1.80
CA VAL A 584 -7.17 -12.26 -2.87
C VAL A 584 -7.51 -13.32 -3.92
N LEU A 585 -8.80 -13.53 -4.14
CA LEU A 585 -9.34 -14.37 -5.20
C LEU A 585 -9.89 -13.50 -6.32
N VAL A 586 -9.40 -13.76 -7.54
CA VAL A 586 -9.87 -13.09 -8.75
C VAL A 586 -10.49 -14.11 -9.69
N GLU A 587 -11.79 -13.98 -9.90
CA GLU A 587 -12.56 -14.73 -10.89
C GLU A 587 -13.14 -13.82 -11.99
N SER A 588 -12.91 -12.51 -11.89
CA SER A 588 -13.38 -11.53 -12.85
C SER A 588 -13.08 -11.95 -14.28
N THR A 589 -14.10 -11.84 -15.14
CA THR A 589 -13.99 -12.04 -16.59
C THR A 589 -14.10 -10.73 -17.37
N VAL A 590 -14.32 -9.64 -16.66
CA VAL A 590 -14.28 -8.26 -17.17
C VAL A 590 -12.92 -7.67 -16.81
N ALA A 591 -12.52 -6.59 -17.49
CA ALA A 591 -11.23 -5.96 -17.24
C ALA A 591 -11.09 -5.52 -15.78
N THR A 592 -10.00 -5.93 -15.13
CA THR A 592 -9.68 -5.62 -13.73
C THR A 592 -8.22 -5.20 -13.63
N TRP A 593 -7.96 -4.16 -12.82
CA TRP A 593 -6.63 -3.58 -12.65
C TRP A 593 -6.24 -3.58 -11.19
N ILE A 594 -5.10 -4.19 -10.88
CA ILE A 594 -4.60 -4.32 -9.51
C ILE A 594 -3.23 -3.65 -9.46
N TYR A 595 -3.18 -2.46 -8.86
CA TYR A 595 -2.03 -1.58 -8.82
C TYR A 595 -1.51 -1.41 -7.39
N GLY A 596 -0.39 -2.03 -7.08
CA GLY A 596 0.15 -2.08 -5.73
C GLY A 596 -0.75 -2.89 -4.79
N LEU A 597 -0.57 -4.20 -4.79
CA LEU A 597 -1.23 -5.12 -3.87
C LEU A 597 -0.18 -5.77 -2.95
N GLY A 598 -0.35 -5.63 -1.63
CA GLY A 598 0.31 -6.49 -0.65
C GLY A 598 -0.70 -7.52 -0.14
N SER A 599 -0.40 -8.80 -0.23
CA SER A 599 -1.22 -9.87 0.34
C SER A 599 -0.35 -10.86 1.09
N GLU A 600 -0.49 -10.92 2.41
CA GLU A 600 0.52 -11.56 3.27
C GLU A 600 -0.07 -12.50 4.31
N HIS A 601 0.65 -13.60 4.55
CA HIS A 601 0.43 -14.58 5.60
C HIS A 601 -0.90 -15.33 5.53
N TRP A 602 -1.54 -15.34 4.37
CA TRP A 602 -2.71 -16.19 4.12
C TRP A 602 -2.28 -17.65 4.03
N TRP A 603 -3.17 -18.54 4.47
CA TRP A 603 -2.82 -19.92 4.75
C TRP A 603 -2.71 -20.78 3.49
N ILE A 604 -3.67 -20.66 2.57
CA ILE A 604 -3.78 -21.50 1.37
C ILE A 604 -3.13 -20.83 0.17
N TYR A 605 -3.28 -19.52 -0.01
CA TYR A 605 -2.60 -18.73 -1.05
C TYR A 605 -2.66 -17.24 -0.72
N GLN A 606 -1.71 -16.47 -1.26
CA GLN A 606 -1.72 -15.01 -1.16
C GLN A 606 -2.61 -14.40 -2.26
N PHE A 607 -2.39 -14.80 -3.50
CA PHE A 607 -3.14 -14.31 -4.67
C PHE A 607 -3.52 -15.46 -5.62
N ASN A 608 -4.80 -15.58 -5.96
CA ASN A 608 -5.33 -16.63 -6.83
C ASN A 608 -6.08 -16.05 -8.03
N LEU A 609 -5.64 -16.42 -9.24
CA LEU A 609 -6.33 -16.17 -10.50
C LEU A 609 -7.05 -17.44 -10.93
N HIS A 610 -8.36 -17.50 -10.70
CA HIS A 610 -9.16 -18.69 -11.01
C HIS A 610 -10.06 -18.44 -12.22
N ASN A 611 -9.64 -18.96 -13.38
CA ASN A 611 -10.32 -18.75 -14.66
C ASN A 611 -10.58 -17.27 -15.02
N ALA A 612 -9.81 -16.35 -14.44
CA ALA A 612 -9.96 -14.92 -14.65
C ALA A 612 -9.61 -14.53 -16.10
N VAL A 613 -10.24 -13.45 -16.59
CA VAL A 613 -10.00 -12.94 -17.93
C VAL A 613 -9.78 -11.43 -17.89
N ASN A 614 -8.77 -10.94 -18.62
CA ASN A 614 -8.44 -9.51 -18.71
C ASN A 614 -8.02 -8.93 -17.35
N VAL A 615 -6.93 -9.43 -16.78
CA VAL A 615 -6.39 -8.93 -15.50
C VAL A 615 -4.99 -8.37 -15.70
N VAL A 616 -4.74 -7.20 -15.13
CA VAL A 616 -3.38 -6.68 -14.92
C VAL A 616 -3.07 -6.56 -13.42
N VAL A 617 -1.88 -6.99 -13.03
CA VAL A 617 -1.35 -6.89 -11.67
C VAL A 617 0.02 -6.23 -11.71
N SER A 618 0.22 -5.15 -10.96
CA SER A 618 1.49 -4.42 -10.86
C SER A 618 1.60 -3.62 -9.57
N MET A 619 2.40 -3.98 -8.57
CA MET A 619 2.96 -5.31 -8.34
C MET A 619 2.11 -6.08 -7.34
N LEU A 620 2.33 -7.40 -7.27
CA LEU A 620 2.02 -8.17 -6.07
C LEU A 620 3.25 -8.16 -5.15
N GLN A 621 3.06 -7.82 -3.89
CA GLN A 621 3.97 -8.14 -2.81
C GLN A 621 3.28 -9.17 -1.91
N SER A 622 4.04 -10.15 -1.40
CA SER A 622 3.45 -11.16 -0.53
C SER A 622 4.46 -11.85 0.37
N GLU A 623 3.99 -12.37 1.49
CA GLU A 623 4.78 -13.20 2.39
C GLU A 623 4.06 -14.50 2.75
N THR A 624 4.83 -15.58 2.89
CA THR A 624 4.29 -16.84 3.39
C THR A 624 3.97 -16.73 4.88
N ASN A 625 2.92 -17.41 5.34
CA ASN A 625 2.59 -17.43 6.77
C ASN A 625 3.74 -18.05 7.57
N TYR A 626 4.17 -17.38 8.63
CA TYR A 626 5.39 -17.74 9.37
C TYR A 626 5.28 -19.04 10.16
N GLU A 627 4.07 -19.54 10.40
CA GLU A 627 3.86 -20.83 11.05
C GLU A 627 4.01 -22.03 10.09
N GLN A 628 4.16 -21.77 8.79
CA GLN A 628 4.39 -22.78 7.75
C GLN A 628 5.89 -23.13 7.59
N GLY A 629 6.16 -24.21 6.86
CA GLY A 629 7.51 -24.69 6.55
C GLY A 629 7.90 -25.95 7.34
N THR A 630 9.17 -26.33 7.28
CA THR A 630 9.67 -27.62 7.77
C THR A 630 9.34 -27.90 9.24
N ASN A 631 9.28 -26.85 10.08
CA ASN A 631 8.99 -26.96 11.51
C ASN A 631 7.53 -26.62 11.87
N ALA A 632 6.64 -26.50 10.88
CA ALA A 632 5.22 -26.24 11.10
C ALA A 632 4.59 -27.27 12.05
N LYS A 633 3.70 -26.83 12.93
CA LYS A 633 2.99 -27.71 13.87
C LYS A 633 1.74 -28.29 13.22
N GLN A 634 1.04 -27.50 12.41
CA GLN A 634 -0.01 -27.96 11.52
C GLN A 634 0.46 -27.95 10.06
N ILE A 635 -0.09 -28.84 9.24
CA ILE A 635 0.35 -29.02 7.84
C ILE A 635 -0.75 -28.53 6.90
N VAL A 636 -0.42 -27.59 6.00
CA VAL A 636 -1.32 -27.08 4.97
C VAL A 636 -1.89 -28.25 4.13
N PRO A 637 -3.22 -28.33 3.90
CA PRO A 637 -4.21 -27.26 4.09
C PRO A 637 -4.90 -27.19 5.45
N ALA A 638 -4.67 -28.13 6.39
CA ALA A 638 -5.28 -28.05 7.71
C ALA A 638 -4.93 -26.69 8.36
N PRO A 639 -5.90 -25.98 8.97
CA PRO A 639 -7.19 -26.48 9.46
C PRO A 639 -8.32 -26.40 8.41
N TRP A 640 -8.02 -25.90 7.21
CA TRP A 640 -9.00 -25.74 6.15
C TRP A 640 -9.23 -27.01 5.36
N THR A 641 -10.47 -27.15 4.89
CA THR A 641 -10.79 -28.06 3.79
C THR A 641 -10.74 -27.27 2.49
N VAL A 642 -9.90 -27.72 1.55
CA VAL A 642 -9.76 -27.11 0.24
C VAL A 642 -10.97 -27.43 -0.65
N ASP A 643 -11.42 -26.45 -1.41
CA ASP A 643 -12.47 -26.57 -2.42
C ASP A 643 -11.95 -26.04 -3.76
N ALA A 644 -11.30 -26.94 -4.49
CA ALA A 644 -10.76 -26.62 -5.82
C ALA A 644 -11.86 -26.36 -6.86
N THR A 645 -13.10 -26.80 -6.62
CA THR A 645 -14.18 -26.73 -7.63
C THR A 645 -14.89 -25.39 -7.56
N ASN A 646 -15.30 -24.97 -6.36
CA ASN A 646 -16.09 -23.75 -6.21
C ASN A 646 -15.22 -22.52 -5.95
N TRP A 647 -14.05 -22.69 -5.33
CA TRP A 647 -13.18 -21.58 -4.90
C TRP A 647 -11.79 -21.59 -5.55
N GLY A 648 -11.51 -22.58 -6.41
CA GLY A 648 -10.23 -22.67 -7.11
C GLY A 648 -9.04 -22.91 -6.18
N ASP A 649 -9.27 -23.48 -4.99
CA ASP A 649 -8.22 -23.69 -3.99
C ASP A 649 -7.12 -24.66 -4.50
N PRO A 650 -5.83 -24.38 -4.22
CA PRO A 650 -4.77 -25.37 -4.39
C PRO A 650 -5.01 -26.60 -3.50
N THR A 651 -4.99 -27.79 -4.10
CA THR A 651 -5.27 -29.05 -3.38
C THR A 651 -4.07 -29.59 -2.59
N PHE A 652 -2.86 -29.11 -2.87
CA PHE A 652 -1.59 -29.65 -2.36
C PHE A 652 -1.39 -31.15 -2.64
N SER A 653 -2.14 -31.74 -3.57
CA SER A 653 -2.06 -33.18 -3.87
C SER A 653 -0.75 -33.59 -4.55
N TRP A 654 0.05 -32.61 -4.99
CA TRP A 654 1.40 -32.81 -5.51
C TRP A 654 2.46 -33.03 -4.41
N CYS A 655 2.12 -32.74 -3.16
CA CYS A 655 3.01 -32.94 -2.02
C CYS A 655 2.72 -34.26 -1.32
N GLY A 656 3.77 -34.89 -0.79
CA GLY A 656 3.62 -35.94 0.20
C GLY A 656 2.75 -35.47 1.38
N LYS A 657 1.99 -36.37 1.99
CA LYS A 657 1.06 -36.03 3.09
C LYS A 657 1.77 -35.32 4.25
N ASP A 658 2.98 -35.76 4.57
CA ASP A 658 3.79 -35.25 5.69
C ASP A 658 4.90 -34.29 5.23
N ASP A 659 4.90 -33.89 3.95
CA ASP A 659 5.91 -33.00 3.37
C ASP A 659 5.58 -31.53 3.65
N LYS A 660 5.99 -31.06 4.83
CA LYS A 660 5.76 -29.68 5.30
C LYS A 660 6.49 -28.62 4.49
N PHE A 661 7.61 -28.98 3.87
CA PHE A 661 8.40 -28.06 3.05
C PHE A 661 7.73 -27.80 1.68
N CYS A 662 7.08 -28.82 1.12
CA CYS A 662 6.25 -28.70 -0.07
C CYS A 662 4.89 -28.05 0.24
N ARG A 663 4.26 -28.40 1.37
CA ARG A 663 2.93 -27.94 1.78
C ARG A 663 2.97 -26.55 2.41
N MET A 664 3.20 -25.54 1.57
CA MET A 664 3.16 -24.12 1.93
C MET A 664 2.34 -23.35 0.90
N GLY A 665 1.57 -22.37 1.34
CA GLY A 665 0.72 -21.56 0.46
C GLY A 665 1.55 -20.84 -0.63
N PRO A 666 1.23 -20.98 -1.92
CA PRO A 666 1.90 -20.21 -2.96
C PRO A 666 1.56 -18.72 -2.87
N SER A 667 2.50 -17.89 -3.33
CA SER A 667 2.30 -16.45 -3.51
C SER A 667 1.30 -16.19 -4.63
N ASN A 668 1.64 -16.58 -5.87
CA ASN A 668 0.72 -16.61 -6.99
C ASN A 668 0.24 -18.03 -7.27
N TYR A 669 -1.07 -18.23 -7.34
CA TYR A 669 -1.70 -19.43 -7.87
C TYR A 669 -2.51 -19.07 -9.11
N ILE A 670 -2.01 -19.45 -10.29
CA ILE A 670 -2.66 -19.17 -11.57
C ILE A 670 -3.32 -20.45 -12.09
N ASN A 671 -4.64 -20.41 -12.21
CA ASN A 671 -5.46 -21.56 -12.57
C ASN A 671 -6.39 -21.24 -13.76
N GLY A 672 -5.79 -21.13 -14.94
CA GLY A 672 -6.49 -20.95 -16.22
C GLY A 672 -6.92 -19.52 -16.50
N GLY A 673 -7.85 -19.35 -17.44
CA GLY A 673 -8.31 -18.05 -17.88
C GLY A 673 -7.63 -17.53 -19.15
N ALA A 674 -7.63 -16.21 -19.35
CA ALA A 674 -7.08 -15.59 -20.54
C ALA A 674 -6.63 -14.13 -20.32
N ASN A 675 -5.66 -13.66 -21.10
CA ASN A 675 -5.22 -12.26 -21.10
C ASN A 675 -4.79 -11.77 -19.70
N ILE A 676 -3.81 -12.45 -19.12
CA ILE A 676 -3.29 -12.15 -17.79
C ILE A 676 -1.93 -11.48 -17.96
N TYR A 677 -1.78 -10.31 -17.34
CA TYR A 677 -0.55 -9.51 -17.39
C TYR A 677 -0.07 -9.27 -15.97
N THR A 678 1.12 -9.74 -15.63
CA THR A 678 1.72 -9.53 -14.31
C THR A 678 3.06 -8.83 -14.45
N TYR A 679 3.19 -7.67 -13.82
CA TYR A 679 4.43 -6.89 -13.77
C TYR A 679 4.91 -6.87 -12.33
N ALA A 680 5.98 -7.62 -12.08
CA ALA A 680 6.55 -7.87 -10.76
C ALA A 680 5.67 -8.66 -9.78
N SER A 681 6.30 -9.66 -9.15
CA SER A 681 5.86 -10.27 -7.90
C SER A 681 7.02 -10.29 -6.91
N ALA A 682 6.91 -9.51 -5.86
CA ALA A 682 7.87 -9.39 -4.75
C ALA A 682 7.46 -10.33 -3.60
N SER A 683 7.90 -11.60 -3.66
CA SER A 683 7.30 -12.66 -2.84
C SER A 683 8.29 -13.37 -1.92
N TRP A 684 8.08 -13.27 -0.61
CA TRP A 684 9.12 -13.57 0.37
C TRP A 684 8.77 -14.73 1.30
N ALA A 685 9.73 -15.64 1.49
CA ALA A 685 9.71 -16.59 2.60
C ALA A 685 10.85 -16.23 3.57
N PHE A 686 10.51 -15.94 4.82
CA PHE A 686 11.48 -15.56 5.86
C PHE A 686 11.75 -16.66 6.87
N PHE A 687 10.75 -17.49 7.16
CA PHE A 687 10.78 -18.45 8.25
C PHE A 687 10.29 -19.82 7.77
N SER A 688 10.54 -20.82 8.63
CA SER A 688 10.20 -22.22 8.40
C SER A 688 9.57 -22.82 9.67
N GLY A 689 8.67 -22.08 10.32
CA GLY A 689 7.84 -22.54 11.44
C GLY A 689 7.66 -21.49 12.54
N PRO A 690 6.75 -21.76 13.50
CA PRO A 690 6.32 -20.80 14.50
C PRO A 690 7.45 -20.31 15.40
N GLY A 691 7.35 -19.07 15.89
CA GLY A 691 8.40 -18.43 16.69
C GLY A 691 9.61 -17.98 15.85
N PHE A 692 9.36 -17.58 14.59
CA PHE A 692 10.36 -17.02 13.68
C PHE A 692 11.55 -17.96 13.44
N GLN A 693 11.28 -19.28 13.32
CA GLN A 693 12.34 -20.26 13.10
C GLN A 693 12.97 -20.07 11.72
N GLY A 694 14.29 -19.87 11.70
CA GLY A 694 15.03 -19.66 10.45
C GLY A 694 15.13 -20.90 9.55
N CYS A 695 15.60 -20.66 8.34
CA CYS A 695 15.82 -21.66 7.29
C CYS A 695 17.13 -21.35 6.57
N ALA A 696 17.70 -22.34 5.89
CA ALA A 696 18.86 -22.11 5.04
C ALA A 696 18.45 -21.35 3.76
N THR A 697 19.41 -20.69 3.12
CA THR A 697 19.22 -19.99 1.85
C THR A 697 18.58 -20.90 0.80
N PHE A 698 17.52 -20.40 0.14
CA PHE A 698 16.69 -21.18 -0.82
C PHE A 698 15.96 -22.40 -0.22
N LYS A 699 15.83 -22.49 1.11
CA LYS A 699 15.23 -23.63 1.81
C LYS A 699 14.12 -23.23 2.79
N CYS A 700 13.57 -22.03 2.66
CA CYS A 700 12.40 -21.63 3.45
C CYS A 700 11.11 -22.21 2.86
N GLN A 701 10.98 -22.20 1.53
CA GLN A 701 9.83 -22.76 0.81
C GLN A 701 10.26 -23.55 -0.42
N GLN A 702 9.56 -24.64 -0.76
CA GLN A 702 9.92 -25.43 -1.94
C GLN A 702 9.63 -24.70 -3.26
N THR A 703 8.43 -24.14 -3.41
CA THR A 703 8.01 -23.43 -4.62
C THR A 703 7.21 -22.20 -4.24
N MET A 704 7.64 -21.02 -4.69
CA MET A 704 6.98 -19.74 -4.36
C MET A 704 5.73 -19.49 -5.21
N HIS A 705 5.84 -19.68 -6.53
CA HIS A 705 4.81 -19.36 -7.52
C HIS A 705 4.33 -20.59 -8.27
N TRP A 706 3.06 -20.60 -8.66
CA TRP A 706 2.43 -21.78 -9.22
C TRP A 706 1.48 -21.46 -10.38
N ILE A 707 1.70 -22.12 -11.51
CA ILE A 707 0.75 -22.15 -12.63
C ILE A 707 0.19 -23.56 -12.70
N ALA A 708 -1.03 -23.73 -12.20
CA ALA A 708 -1.76 -25.00 -12.26
C ALA A 708 -2.27 -25.27 -13.69
N LYS A 709 -2.75 -24.20 -14.35
CA LYS A 709 -3.19 -24.22 -15.73
C LYS A 709 -2.80 -22.91 -16.39
N THR A 710 -2.06 -22.99 -17.49
CA THR A 710 -1.60 -21.80 -18.22
C THR A 710 -2.80 -21.06 -18.84
N PRO A 711 -3.00 -19.76 -18.52
CA PRO A 711 -3.97 -18.93 -19.22
C PRO A 711 -3.59 -18.77 -20.70
N SER A 712 -4.57 -18.61 -21.58
CA SER A 712 -4.27 -18.16 -22.95
C SER A 712 -3.76 -16.72 -22.90
N ASN A 713 -2.66 -16.40 -23.59
CA ASN A 713 -2.01 -15.09 -23.52
C ASN A 713 -1.64 -14.66 -22.08
N LEU A 714 -0.81 -15.48 -21.42
CA LEU A 714 -0.15 -15.12 -20.18
C LEU A 714 1.12 -14.30 -20.48
N GLN A 715 1.19 -13.10 -19.93
CA GLN A 715 2.34 -12.20 -20.02
C GLN A 715 2.88 -11.95 -18.61
N ALA A 716 3.88 -12.73 -18.19
CA ALA A 716 4.42 -12.64 -16.84
C ALA A 716 5.87 -12.16 -16.84
N PHE A 717 6.12 -11.04 -16.16
CA PHE A 717 7.42 -10.39 -16.07
C PHE A 717 7.78 -10.11 -14.61
N GLY A 718 9.03 -10.35 -14.23
CA GLY A 718 9.52 -10.11 -12.87
C GLY A 718 8.88 -10.98 -11.81
N ILE A 719 8.83 -12.29 -12.03
CA ILE A 719 8.36 -13.22 -10.99
C ILE A 719 9.54 -13.45 -10.04
N CYS A 720 9.57 -12.69 -8.94
CA CYS A 720 10.67 -12.72 -7.98
C CYS A 720 10.31 -13.55 -6.74
N SER A 721 11.33 -14.06 -6.06
CA SER A 721 11.17 -14.77 -4.80
C SER A 721 12.33 -14.52 -3.84
N LYS A 722 12.10 -14.75 -2.54
CA LYS A 722 13.16 -14.88 -1.53
C LYS A 722 13.10 -16.25 -0.88
N ASP A 723 14.26 -16.90 -0.80
CA ASP A 723 14.54 -18.16 -0.11
C ASP A 723 13.62 -19.34 -0.48
N ALA A 724 13.14 -19.34 -1.72
CA ALA A 724 12.47 -20.49 -2.32
C ALA A 724 13.44 -21.37 -3.11
N GLN A 725 13.29 -22.70 -3.04
CA GLN A 725 14.09 -23.64 -3.85
C GLN A 725 13.77 -23.47 -5.35
N ASN A 726 12.47 -23.36 -5.67
CA ASN A 726 11.98 -23.09 -7.00
C ASN A 726 11.21 -21.78 -6.98
N ILE A 727 11.47 -20.92 -7.96
CA ILE A 727 10.72 -19.68 -8.13
C ILE A 727 9.30 -20.02 -8.57
N LEU A 728 9.19 -20.86 -9.60
CA LEU A 728 7.94 -21.12 -10.30
C LEU A 728 7.81 -22.60 -10.65
N ARG A 729 6.59 -23.13 -10.53
CA ARG A 729 6.18 -24.38 -11.20
C ARG A 729 5.20 -24.08 -12.33
N LEU A 730 5.45 -24.69 -13.48
CA LEU A 730 4.65 -24.57 -14.70
C LEU A 730 3.52 -25.63 -14.77
N ALA A 731 2.54 -25.39 -15.63
CA ALA A 731 1.38 -26.28 -15.81
C ALA A 731 1.77 -27.69 -16.31
N ASN A 732 2.91 -27.82 -17.01
CA ASN A 732 3.45 -29.12 -17.43
C ASN A 732 4.27 -29.82 -16.33
N ASN A 733 4.20 -29.34 -15.10
CA ASN A 733 4.94 -29.79 -13.91
C ASN A 733 6.45 -29.50 -13.92
N ALA A 734 6.99 -28.81 -14.92
CA ALA A 734 8.38 -28.34 -14.86
C ALA A 734 8.54 -27.31 -13.73
N THR A 735 9.61 -27.44 -12.96
CA THR A 735 10.01 -26.44 -11.96
C THR A 735 11.13 -25.58 -12.51
N ILE A 736 11.13 -24.30 -12.14
CA ILE A 736 12.22 -23.35 -12.44
C ILE A 736 13.00 -23.15 -11.13
N PRO A 737 14.16 -23.81 -10.96
CA PRO A 737 14.98 -23.65 -9.77
C PRO A 737 15.50 -22.21 -9.67
N THR A 738 15.58 -21.69 -8.46
CA THR A 738 16.12 -20.35 -8.21
C THR A 738 17.60 -20.26 -8.60
N SER A 739 18.37 -21.28 -8.25
CA SER A 739 19.81 -21.36 -8.47
C SER A 739 20.15 -22.55 -9.37
N PRO A 740 21.15 -22.43 -10.27
CA PRO A 740 22.06 -21.29 -10.43
C PRO A 740 21.56 -20.17 -11.36
N ASP A 741 20.59 -20.45 -12.22
CA ASP A 741 20.39 -19.64 -13.44
C ASP A 741 19.38 -18.50 -13.33
N PHE A 742 18.54 -18.48 -12.28
CA PHE A 742 17.48 -17.49 -12.11
C PHE A 742 17.67 -16.67 -10.83
N THR A 743 18.91 -16.40 -10.44
CA THR A 743 19.20 -15.57 -9.25
C THR A 743 19.02 -14.09 -9.57
N GLY A 744 18.64 -13.29 -8.57
CA GLY A 744 18.40 -11.86 -8.72
C GLY A 744 17.32 -11.36 -7.77
N SER A 745 16.92 -10.10 -7.94
CA SER A 745 16.01 -9.37 -7.06
C SER A 745 16.54 -9.22 -5.63
N TRP A 746 16.45 -10.26 -4.80
CA TRP A 746 16.85 -10.23 -3.39
C TRP A 746 18.32 -10.68 -3.18
N PRO A 747 19.17 -9.91 -2.49
CA PRO A 747 20.58 -10.27 -2.27
C PRO A 747 20.77 -11.58 -1.49
N GLY A 748 21.59 -12.49 -2.02
CA GLY A 748 22.05 -13.70 -1.32
C GLY A 748 21.08 -14.89 -1.31
N GLY A 749 19.77 -14.67 -1.51
CA GLY A 749 18.73 -15.71 -1.48
C GLY A 749 17.59 -15.49 -2.46
N GLY A 750 17.74 -14.56 -3.41
CA GLY A 750 16.68 -14.15 -4.33
C GLY A 750 16.61 -14.96 -5.61
N GLY A 751 15.39 -15.13 -6.08
CA GLY A 751 15.07 -15.59 -7.42
C GLY A 751 14.41 -14.50 -8.25
N ASP A 752 14.66 -14.52 -9.55
CA ASP A 752 14.14 -13.58 -10.53
C ASP A 752 13.95 -14.26 -11.88
N ILE A 753 12.68 -14.50 -12.25
CA ILE A 753 12.29 -14.76 -13.63
C ILE A 753 11.87 -13.44 -14.25
N GLY A 754 12.78 -12.85 -15.03
CA GLY A 754 12.51 -11.61 -15.74
C GLY A 754 11.42 -11.74 -16.80
N ARG A 755 11.29 -12.93 -17.43
CA ARG A 755 10.27 -13.19 -18.45
C ARG A 755 9.79 -14.64 -18.50
N TYR A 756 8.47 -14.80 -18.50
CA TYR A 756 7.76 -16.02 -18.90
C TYR A 756 6.48 -15.69 -19.69
N THR A 757 6.50 -15.99 -20.99
CA THR A 757 5.41 -15.69 -21.94
C THR A 757 5.15 -16.91 -22.83
N PRO A 758 4.47 -17.96 -22.32
CA PRO A 758 4.34 -19.27 -22.96
C PRO A 758 3.37 -19.35 -24.14
#